data_AF-A0A355XW72-F1
#
_entry.id   AF-A0A355XW72-F1
#
_cell.length_a   1.000
_cell.length_b   1.000
_cell.length_c   1.000
_cell.angle_alpha   90.00
_cell.angle_beta   90.00
_cell.angle_gamma   90.00
#
_symmetry.space_group_name_H-M   'P 1'
#
loop_
_entity.id
_entity.type
_entity.pdbx_description
1 polymer ?
#
loop_
_entity_poly.entity_id
_entity_poly.type
_entity_poly.pdbx_seq_one_letter_code
_entity_poly.pdbx_strand_id
1 'polypeptide(L)'
;MCGLFFGLAGTMNAQKTILFEDFEGSIPDKQDTTKLGWYGFYNTPELDQRDLSIDYAWSGSQSLHFYNDASNECENQNWMRAVKFRNLPLKENTSYRVSFYLQGTNSYVVDGTEKRAKARVALMQGREYADIPLLTADSTQQTYDISYFQEADKGFRKYSMMFFYANQELQQAYYKNHPGTLEGGLIDNFFLTINMMNPGDFYIDDVKIEEGKEIAGISYNSDVLKVNFGYDVNVKALVPEGKERVLLPNDCVTVKKADGSKTYDILSVEAWKDGSFYIFLGDDYPEEEDADNLVVTFKNPTDPAYRILYTSSRRPYSTGEDTSVRDFTETGLTYDSEISEVYSYAHKIPTLMSSVPEDGSFDLPGDSKSFTMTFDKKVNSAEAAAKLVDETGKEEALTVGPEDMSEVLTLTRTATTPLSGEYKLVISNVLPEADAYDDPGEYSVTLNFGAGSSDPSDVTKVLWTDSLSVTGANKLPAGWVVNAAGGELLPGDYGSGPRVFDGFSGDFTHALYYRMGYAQYGAAPDDDVHVITLEAGKKYQISFNAVAWKNSPYGRFQVLDADDNVAFTADFQNVANPNGEGVKGNVAVGAHTYTFKVENTGNYKLRWMTLKGEGGEMDTDGWTEALLGNVKLQYVPNTAGAIYKQQLADALAAAKNTLAGNGGHRYSGTAYDALDAAIKAYDGKAYTAPSAYEAAVQELNAAAKAMTDHRNLCDNYDGKPAAAYEQVLKFRGTKFENTEYYKALVETAHKYVLDIQPDQNGNDSIAKVDTLMLDNQLTEAIAALDKTTNMVKSMCTTLAVDANTGMHATSQVTSTTGVAALTAR
;
A
#
# COMPACT_ATOMS: atom_id res chain seq x y z
N MET A 1 -29.42 -51.67 -19.92
CA MET A 1 -28.30 -51.40 -19.00
C MET A 1 -28.60 -50.10 -18.31
N CYS A 2 -28.99 -50.17 -17.04
CA CYS A 2 -29.12 -49.01 -16.15
C CYS A 2 -27.74 -48.43 -15.86
N GLY A 3 -27.58 -47.12 -15.99
CA GLY A 3 -26.42 -46.38 -15.51
C GLY A 3 -26.92 -45.19 -14.72
N LEU A 4 -26.86 -45.31 -13.39
CA LEU A 4 -27.20 -44.26 -12.43
C LEU A 4 -26.26 -43.06 -12.58
N PHE A 5 -26.82 -41.87 -12.80
CA PHE A 5 -26.19 -40.62 -12.38
C PHE A 5 -26.79 -40.25 -11.02
N PHE A 6 -26.00 -40.38 -9.96
CA PHE A 6 -26.29 -39.74 -8.69
C PHE A 6 -25.97 -38.26 -8.84
N GLY A 7 -26.98 -37.44 -9.11
CA GLY A 7 -26.92 -36.01 -8.82
C GLY A 7 -26.99 -35.85 -7.31
N LEU A 8 -25.92 -35.36 -6.69
CA LEU A 8 -25.96 -34.79 -5.34
C LEU A 8 -26.86 -33.56 -5.41
N ALA A 9 -28.13 -33.74 -5.04
CA ALA A 9 -29.04 -32.65 -4.76
C ALA A 9 -28.49 -31.90 -3.54
N GLY A 10 -27.90 -30.73 -3.76
CA GLY A 10 -27.66 -29.76 -2.70
C GLY A 10 -29.02 -29.44 -2.06
N THR A 11 -29.20 -29.81 -0.80
CA THR A 11 -30.36 -29.41 -0.03
C THR A 11 -30.35 -27.89 0.08
N MET A 12 -31.20 -27.22 -0.68
CA MET A 12 -31.59 -25.83 -0.41
C MET A 12 -32.14 -25.79 1.03
N ASN A 13 -31.37 -25.25 1.96
CA ASN A 13 -31.89 -24.92 3.29
C ASN A 13 -32.92 -23.80 3.11
N ALA A 14 -34.17 -24.08 3.45
CA ALA A 14 -35.22 -23.07 3.47
C ALA A 14 -34.82 -21.98 4.48
N GLN A 15 -34.67 -20.74 3.99
CA GLN A 15 -34.37 -19.58 4.83
C GLN A 15 -35.51 -19.37 5.82
N LYS A 16 -35.20 -19.26 7.12
CA LYS A 16 -36.21 -19.16 8.19
C LYS A 16 -35.79 -18.13 9.22
N THR A 17 -36.67 -17.20 9.55
CA THR A 17 -36.51 -16.36 10.75
C THR A 17 -36.76 -17.20 12.00
N ILE A 18 -35.75 -17.32 12.86
CA ILE A 18 -35.81 -18.10 14.10
C ILE A 18 -35.98 -17.24 15.36
N LEU A 19 -35.68 -15.94 15.25
CA LEU A 19 -36.00 -14.92 16.25
C LEU A 19 -36.39 -13.63 15.52
N PHE A 20 -37.42 -12.97 16.03
CA PHE A 20 -37.75 -11.58 15.72
C PHE A 20 -38.32 -10.97 17.00
N GLU A 21 -37.72 -9.87 17.45
CA GLU A 21 -38.14 -9.08 18.60
C GLU A 21 -38.18 -7.61 18.19
N ASP A 22 -39.39 -7.06 18.14
CA ASP A 22 -39.74 -5.66 17.84
C ASP A 22 -40.05 -4.87 19.12
N PHE A 23 -39.89 -5.49 20.29
CA PHE A 23 -40.10 -4.90 21.59
C PHE A 23 -41.53 -4.41 21.87
N GLU A 24 -42.56 -4.79 21.11
CA GLU A 24 -43.95 -4.37 21.33
C GLU A 24 -44.61 -4.97 22.59
N GLY A 25 -43.96 -5.94 23.23
CA GLY A 25 -44.37 -6.49 24.52
C GLY A 25 -43.83 -5.71 25.71
N SER A 26 -44.34 -5.98 26.92
CA SER A 26 -43.61 -5.59 28.13
C SER A 26 -42.30 -6.38 28.21
N ILE A 27 -41.22 -5.78 28.75
CA ILE A 27 -39.99 -6.51 29.10
C ILE A 27 -40.37 -7.83 29.77
N PRO A 28 -39.87 -8.98 29.30
CA PRO A 28 -40.31 -10.29 29.76
C PRO A 28 -40.36 -10.33 31.28
N ASP A 29 -41.57 -10.44 31.82
CA ASP A 29 -41.78 -10.62 33.25
C ASP A 29 -40.99 -11.88 33.67
N LYS A 30 -40.34 -11.88 34.84
CA LYS A 30 -39.39 -12.93 35.31
C LYS A 30 -39.98 -14.36 35.40
N GLN A 31 -41.17 -14.61 34.88
CA GLN A 31 -42.01 -15.76 35.17
C GLN A 31 -41.80 -16.95 34.22
N ASP A 32 -41.36 -16.74 32.96
CA ASP A 32 -41.07 -17.86 32.04
C ASP A 32 -39.80 -17.63 31.22
N THR A 33 -38.66 -18.00 31.82
CA THR A 33 -37.33 -17.90 31.21
C THR A 33 -37.03 -19.00 30.17
N THR A 34 -38.01 -19.85 29.85
CA THR A 34 -37.82 -20.99 28.92
C THR A 34 -38.31 -20.71 27.50
N LYS A 35 -39.00 -19.58 27.29
CA LYS A 35 -39.49 -19.19 25.97
C LYS A 35 -38.35 -18.91 25.00
N LEU A 36 -38.55 -19.29 23.74
CA LEU A 36 -37.70 -18.89 22.62
C LEU A 36 -37.56 -17.37 22.60
N GLY A 37 -36.33 -16.87 22.53
CA GLY A 37 -36.07 -15.44 22.45
C GLY A 37 -36.22 -14.68 23.75
N TRP A 38 -36.52 -15.36 24.88
CA TRP A 38 -36.55 -14.71 26.19
C TRP A 38 -35.26 -13.94 26.41
N TYR A 39 -35.37 -12.65 26.74
CA TYR A 39 -34.21 -11.81 26.96
C TYR A 39 -34.15 -11.28 28.39
N GLY A 40 -32.92 -11.06 28.85
CA GLY A 40 -32.63 -10.47 30.15
C GLY A 40 -31.37 -9.64 30.13
N PHE A 41 -31.24 -8.75 31.12
CA PHE A 41 -30.10 -7.87 31.29
C PHE A 41 -29.09 -8.46 32.28
N TYR A 42 -27.81 -8.38 31.94
CA TYR A 42 -26.73 -8.97 32.71
C TYR A 42 -25.58 -7.99 32.91
N ASN A 43 -24.95 -8.08 34.08
CA ASN A 43 -23.77 -7.30 34.44
C ASN A 43 -24.01 -5.79 34.28
N THR A 44 -25.17 -5.32 34.76
CA THR A 44 -25.61 -3.92 34.76
C THR A 44 -25.05 -3.19 35.99
N PRO A 45 -24.16 -2.20 35.83
CA PRO A 45 -23.69 -1.35 36.92
C PRO A 45 -24.79 -0.61 37.68
N GLU A 46 -24.46 -0.12 38.87
CA GLU A 46 -25.32 0.81 39.60
C GLU A 46 -25.50 2.11 38.77
N LEU A 47 -26.71 2.69 38.76
CA LEU A 47 -27.13 3.88 37.99
C LEU A 47 -27.39 3.68 36.49
N ASP A 48 -27.02 2.55 35.90
CA ASP A 48 -27.48 2.17 34.56
C ASP A 48 -29.00 1.88 34.56
N GLN A 49 -29.70 2.22 33.47
CA GLN A 49 -31.16 1.98 33.33
C GLN A 49 -31.46 1.13 32.08
N ARG A 50 -32.46 0.25 32.20
CA ARG A 50 -32.92 -0.64 31.12
C ARG A 50 -34.44 -0.60 31.10
N ASP A 51 -35.00 -0.12 30.02
CA ASP A 51 -36.43 0.11 29.87
C ASP A 51 -36.84 0.03 28.40
N LEU A 52 -38.15 0.05 28.16
CA LEU A 52 -38.70 0.24 26.83
C LEU A 52 -39.03 1.72 26.68
N SER A 53 -38.52 2.33 25.63
CA SER A 53 -38.73 3.75 25.35
C SER A 53 -39.69 3.92 24.18
N ILE A 54 -40.59 4.89 24.32
CA ILE A 54 -41.49 5.36 23.25
C ILE A 54 -40.93 6.61 22.54
N ASP A 55 -39.80 7.13 23.01
CA ASP A 55 -39.20 8.35 22.46
C ASP A 55 -38.60 8.09 21.07
N TYR A 56 -38.13 6.86 20.87
CA TYR A 56 -37.57 6.38 19.63
C TYR A 56 -37.99 4.95 19.35
N ALA A 57 -38.40 4.67 18.11
CA ALA A 57 -38.66 3.33 17.60
C ALA A 57 -38.35 3.32 16.10
N TRP A 58 -37.75 2.24 15.61
CA TRP A 58 -37.55 2.02 14.19
C TRP A 58 -38.81 1.44 13.57
N SER A 59 -39.36 0.40 14.20
CA SER A 59 -40.63 -0.19 13.85
C SER A 59 -41.56 -0.17 15.08
N GLY A 60 -42.86 -0.40 14.89
CA GLY A 60 -43.79 -0.43 16.03
C GLY A 60 -43.91 0.91 16.78
N SER A 61 -44.05 0.81 18.10
CA SER A 61 -44.35 1.90 19.03
C SER A 61 -43.30 2.12 20.12
N GLN A 62 -42.36 1.19 20.31
CA GLN A 62 -41.31 1.30 21.31
C GLN A 62 -40.02 0.56 20.91
N SER A 63 -38.89 0.92 21.52
CA SER A 63 -37.61 0.22 21.37
C SER A 63 -36.95 -0.08 22.71
N LEU A 64 -35.92 -0.93 22.71
CA LEU A 64 -35.16 -1.23 23.91
C LEU A 64 -34.11 -0.15 24.18
N HIS A 65 -34.20 0.50 25.34
CA HIS A 65 -33.34 1.61 25.74
C HIS A 65 -32.28 1.17 26.77
N PHE A 66 -31.03 1.58 26.53
CA PHE A 66 -29.87 1.44 27.39
C PHE A 66 -29.33 2.80 27.78
N TYR A 67 -29.60 3.22 29.00
CA TYR A 67 -28.84 4.31 29.62
C TYR A 67 -27.65 3.72 30.39
N ASN A 68 -26.44 4.09 29.97
CA ASN A 68 -25.19 3.67 30.58
C ASN A 68 -24.53 4.87 31.27
N ASP A 69 -24.46 4.86 32.59
CA ASP A 69 -24.02 6.01 33.37
C ASP A 69 -22.52 6.29 33.18
N ALA A 70 -22.17 7.58 33.07
CA ALA A 70 -20.81 8.06 32.85
C ALA A 70 -19.86 7.83 34.02
N SER A 71 -20.37 7.62 35.24
CA SER A 71 -19.55 7.25 36.40
C SER A 71 -18.97 5.82 36.31
N ASN A 72 -19.52 4.98 35.43
CA ASN A 72 -19.08 3.60 35.24
C ASN A 72 -18.41 3.44 33.86
N GLU A 73 -17.11 3.69 33.80
CA GLU A 73 -16.32 3.43 32.60
C GLU A 73 -16.06 1.92 32.44
N CYS A 74 -16.43 1.36 31.29
CA CYS A 74 -16.24 -0.05 30.94
C CYS A 74 -15.57 -0.20 29.57
N GLU A 75 -14.44 0.50 29.35
CA GLU A 75 -13.79 0.58 28.03
C GLU A 75 -13.38 -0.79 27.44
N ASN A 76 -13.03 -1.77 28.28
CA ASN A 76 -12.52 -3.08 27.85
C ASN A 76 -13.20 -4.27 28.54
N GLN A 77 -14.35 -4.07 29.19
CA GLN A 77 -15.08 -5.13 29.90
C GLN A 77 -16.18 -5.69 29.01
N ASN A 78 -15.78 -6.52 28.04
CA ASN A 78 -16.65 -7.06 27.00
C ASN A 78 -17.78 -8.01 27.48
N TRP A 79 -17.86 -8.29 28.78
CA TRP A 79 -18.92 -9.06 29.45
C TRP A 79 -19.96 -8.18 30.17
N MET A 80 -19.74 -6.87 30.29
CA MET A 80 -20.62 -5.93 31.00
C MET A 80 -21.80 -5.50 30.12
N ARG A 81 -22.87 -4.99 30.77
CA ARG A 81 -23.99 -4.28 30.11
C ARG A 81 -24.61 -5.07 28.94
N ALA A 82 -24.90 -6.34 29.16
CA ALA A 82 -25.41 -7.23 28.14
C ALA A 82 -26.94 -7.32 28.16
N VAL A 83 -27.57 -7.39 26.99
CA VAL A 83 -28.84 -8.09 26.80
C VAL A 83 -28.57 -9.45 26.15
N LYS A 84 -29.16 -10.50 26.71
CA LYS A 84 -29.00 -11.87 26.20
C LYS A 84 -30.34 -12.47 25.79
N PHE A 85 -30.54 -12.76 24.52
CA PHE A 85 -31.73 -13.44 23.96
C PHE A 85 -31.48 -14.95 23.93
N ARG A 86 -32.19 -15.71 24.76
CA ARG A 86 -31.89 -17.11 25.07
C ARG A 86 -32.80 -18.11 24.37
N ASN A 87 -32.48 -19.39 24.58
CA ASN A 87 -33.24 -20.54 24.11
C ASN A 87 -33.29 -20.63 22.58
N LEU A 88 -32.18 -20.24 21.91
CA LEU A 88 -32.08 -20.23 20.46
C LEU A 88 -31.85 -21.66 19.92
N PRO A 89 -32.58 -22.10 18.87
CA PRO A 89 -32.47 -23.45 18.33
C PRO A 89 -31.39 -23.53 17.24
N LEU A 90 -30.13 -23.22 17.58
CA LEU A 90 -29.03 -23.28 16.61
C LEU A 90 -28.67 -24.72 16.25
N LYS A 91 -28.25 -24.94 15.00
CA LYS A 91 -27.95 -26.24 14.39
C LYS A 91 -26.52 -26.26 13.86
N GLU A 92 -25.88 -27.42 13.96
CA GLU A 92 -24.55 -27.61 13.40
C GLU A 92 -24.54 -27.38 11.88
N ASN A 93 -23.36 -27.07 11.34
CA ASN A 93 -23.10 -26.79 9.94
C ASN A 93 -24.06 -25.77 9.30
N THR A 94 -24.51 -24.78 10.07
CA THR A 94 -25.53 -23.82 9.65
C THR A 94 -25.07 -22.38 9.84
N SER A 95 -25.31 -21.56 8.81
CA SER A 95 -25.04 -20.12 8.82
C SER A 95 -26.26 -19.36 9.33
N TYR A 96 -26.00 -18.29 10.07
CA TYR A 96 -26.98 -17.42 10.71
C TYR A 96 -26.65 -15.96 10.42
N ARG A 97 -27.66 -15.20 10.00
CA ARG A 97 -27.59 -13.74 9.95
C ARG A 97 -28.26 -13.17 11.18
N VAL A 98 -27.54 -12.36 11.95
CA VAL A 98 -28.08 -11.56 13.03
C VAL A 98 -28.16 -10.13 12.55
N SER A 99 -29.33 -9.51 12.65
CA SER A 99 -29.50 -8.09 12.36
C SER A 99 -30.33 -7.38 13.42
N PHE A 100 -30.09 -6.10 13.61
CA PHE A 100 -30.87 -5.21 14.47
C PHE A 100 -30.62 -3.76 14.06
N TYR A 101 -31.50 -2.87 14.49
CA TYR A 101 -31.34 -1.44 14.34
C TYR A 101 -30.79 -0.85 15.63
N LEU A 102 -29.81 0.05 15.50
CA LEU A 102 -29.20 0.74 16.63
C LEU A 102 -29.01 2.22 16.30
N GLN A 103 -29.36 3.07 17.26
CA GLN A 103 -28.92 4.46 17.33
C GLN A 103 -28.48 4.80 18.75
N GLY A 104 -27.71 5.87 18.90
CA GLY A 104 -27.28 6.35 20.20
C GLY A 104 -25.94 7.07 20.18
N THR A 105 -25.41 7.31 21.37
CA THR A 105 -24.15 8.01 21.61
C THR A 105 -23.00 7.40 20.80
N ASN A 106 -22.40 8.16 19.88
CA ASN A 106 -21.32 7.68 19.02
C ASN A 106 -19.92 7.82 19.66
N SER A 107 -19.75 8.84 20.50
CA SER A 107 -18.51 9.06 21.24
C SER A 107 -18.76 9.52 22.67
N TYR A 108 -17.79 9.25 23.54
CA TYR A 108 -17.81 9.63 24.95
C TYR A 108 -16.42 10.11 25.35
N VAL A 109 -16.34 10.93 26.40
CA VAL A 109 -15.08 11.51 26.88
C VAL A 109 -14.61 10.77 28.14
N VAL A 110 -13.36 10.33 28.13
CA VAL A 110 -12.66 9.76 29.28
C VAL A 110 -11.35 10.52 29.46
N ASP A 111 -11.10 11.04 30.67
CA ASP A 111 -9.87 11.77 31.00
C ASP A 111 -9.50 12.87 29.99
N GLY A 112 -10.52 13.56 29.46
CA GLY A 112 -10.37 14.62 28.46
C GLY A 112 -10.08 14.14 27.04
N THR A 113 -10.07 12.84 26.79
CA THR A 113 -9.89 12.23 25.46
C THR A 113 -11.23 11.69 24.95
N GLU A 114 -11.59 12.06 23.71
CA GLU A 114 -12.76 11.53 23.03
C GLU A 114 -12.49 10.09 22.54
N LYS A 115 -13.41 9.17 22.83
CA LYS A 115 -13.37 7.76 22.44
C LYS A 115 -14.65 7.38 21.72
N ARG A 116 -14.57 6.43 20.78
CA ARG A 116 -15.74 5.88 20.10
C ARG A 116 -16.47 4.87 20.98
N ALA A 117 -17.79 5.00 21.04
CA ALA A 117 -18.65 3.98 21.64
C ALA A 117 -18.57 2.68 20.83
N LYS A 118 -18.71 1.57 21.53
CA LYS A 118 -18.58 0.22 21.02
C LYS A 118 -19.64 -0.68 21.62
N ALA A 119 -20.08 -1.64 20.82
CA ALA A 119 -20.90 -2.73 21.27
C ALA A 119 -20.33 -4.04 20.76
N ARG A 120 -20.46 -5.08 21.57
CA ARG A 120 -20.03 -6.43 21.19
C ARG A 120 -21.25 -7.31 20.95
N VAL A 121 -21.20 -8.07 19.86
CA VAL A 121 -22.27 -9.01 19.50
C VAL A 121 -21.68 -10.39 19.25
N ALA A 122 -22.35 -11.41 19.80
CA ALA A 122 -21.98 -12.79 19.60
C ALA A 122 -23.18 -13.74 19.72
N LEU A 123 -23.17 -14.81 18.91
CA LEU A 123 -23.91 -16.03 19.25
C LEU A 123 -23.03 -16.88 20.17
N MET A 124 -23.62 -17.34 21.26
CA MET A 124 -22.94 -17.99 22.38
C MET A 124 -23.60 -19.33 22.70
N GLN A 125 -22.83 -20.24 23.27
CA GLN A 125 -23.31 -21.49 23.87
C GLN A 125 -22.92 -21.53 25.36
N GLY A 126 -23.84 -21.98 26.22
CA GLY A 126 -23.58 -22.24 27.63
C GLY A 126 -24.47 -21.44 28.58
N ARG A 127 -23.95 -21.18 29.79
CA ARG A 127 -24.62 -20.36 30.82
C ARG A 127 -23.62 -19.41 31.46
N GLU A 128 -24.11 -18.43 32.21
CA GLU A 128 -23.27 -17.39 32.82
C GLU A 128 -22.03 -17.96 33.52
N TYR A 129 -20.89 -17.30 33.31
CA TYR A 129 -19.55 -17.69 33.78
C TYR A 129 -18.99 -18.96 33.14
N ALA A 130 -19.68 -19.54 32.16
CA ALA A 130 -19.34 -20.80 31.51
C ALA A 130 -19.85 -20.84 30.06
N ASP A 131 -19.94 -19.66 29.44
CA ASP A 131 -20.39 -19.48 28.07
C ASP A 131 -19.22 -19.15 27.13
N ILE A 132 -19.31 -19.67 25.90
CA ILE A 132 -18.30 -19.44 24.86
C ILE A 132 -18.98 -18.99 23.56
N PRO A 133 -18.34 -18.11 22.76
CA PRO A 133 -18.82 -17.79 21.42
C PRO A 133 -18.85 -19.02 20.51
N LEU A 134 -19.57 -18.92 19.39
CA LEU A 134 -19.39 -19.88 18.30
C LEU A 134 -17.96 -19.81 17.76
N LEU A 135 -17.38 -20.98 17.49
CA LEU A 135 -15.99 -21.12 17.06
C LEU A 135 -15.88 -21.58 15.62
N THR A 136 -14.78 -21.21 14.97
CA THR A 136 -14.31 -21.82 13.71
C THR A 136 -13.34 -22.97 13.97
N ALA A 137 -12.97 -23.73 12.92
CA ALA A 137 -12.16 -24.94 13.04
C ALA A 137 -10.81 -24.74 13.77
N ASP A 138 -10.21 -23.56 13.67
CA ASP A 138 -8.97 -23.18 14.36
C ASP A 138 -9.20 -22.56 15.75
N SER A 139 -10.41 -22.72 16.31
CA SER A 139 -10.84 -22.13 17.56
C SER A 139 -10.92 -20.59 17.58
N THR A 140 -10.99 -19.93 16.41
CA THR A 140 -11.27 -18.49 16.38
C THR A 140 -12.70 -18.22 16.84
N GLN A 141 -12.87 -17.27 17.77
CA GLN A 141 -14.17 -16.85 18.28
C GLN A 141 -14.89 -15.92 17.29
N GLN A 142 -16.15 -16.23 16.99
CA GLN A 142 -17.01 -15.39 16.16
C GLN A 142 -17.68 -14.32 17.03
N THR A 143 -16.97 -13.23 17.24
CA THR A 143 -17.46 -12.04 17.96
C THR A 143 -17.27 -10.79 17.11
N TYR A 144 -18.22 -9.86 17.18
CA TYR A 144 -18.18 -8.62 16.41
C TYR A 144 -18.17 -7.43 17.35
N ASP A 145 -17.18 -6.55 17.19
CA ASP A 145 -17.18 -5.25 17.83
C ASP A 145 -17.66 -4.21 16.81
N ILE A 146 -18.84 -3.66 17.04
CA ILE A 146 -19.41 -2.57 16.25
C ILE A 146 -19.08 -1.23 16.89
N SER A 147 -18.86 -0.21 16.06
CA SER A 147 -18.59 1.18 16.46
C SER A 147 -19.14 2.13 15.40
N TYR A 148 -18.95 3.44 15.56
CA TYR A 148 -19.47 4.46 14.64
C TYR A 148 -21.01 4.42 14.57
N PHE A 149 -21.65 4.56 15.72
CA PHE A 149 -23.09 4.55 15.83
C PHE A 149 -23.70 5.81 15.23
N GLN A 150 -24.92 5.66 14.74
CA GLN A 150 -25.70 6.78 14.27
C GLN A 150 -26.29 7.49 15.49
N GLU A 151 -26.00 8.79 15.63
CA GLU A 151 -26.54 9.61 16.72
C GLU A 151 -28.07 9.68 16.63
N ALA A 152 -28.73 9.87 17.76
CA ALA A 152 -30.20 9.78 17.84
C ALA A 152 -30.94 10.78 16.94
N ASP A 153 -30.33 11.93 16.62
CA ASP A 153 -30.90 12.92 15.70
C ASP A 153 -30.84 12.50 14.22
N LYS A 154 -30.04 11.48 13.89
CA LYS A 154 -29.89 10.91 12.54
C LYS A 154 -30.71 9.66 12.33
N GLY A 155 -31.39 9.14 13.35
CA GLY A 155 -32.23 7.94 13.28
C GLY A 155 -31.43 6.63 13.35
N PHE A 156 -32.15 5.52 13.21
CA PHE A 156 -31.59 4.17 13.34
C PHE A 156 -30.72 3.76 12.15
N ARG A 157 -29.67 2.98 12.44
CA ARG A 157 -28.88 2.26 11.45
C ARG A 157 -29.05 0.76 11.63
N LYS A 158 -29.21 0.02 10.53
CA LYS A 158 -29.20 -1.44 10.52
C LYS A 158 -27.78 -1.98 10.63
N TYR A 159 -27.55 -2.89 11.57
CA TYR A 159 -26.34 -3.70 11.66
C TYR A 159 -26.68 -5.14 11.28
N SER A 160 -25.81 -5.79 10.51
CA SER A 160 -25.99 -7.17 10.06
C SER A 160 -24.67 -7.92 10.10
N MET A 161 -24.65 -9.06 10.79
CA MET A 161 -23.44 -9.88 10.99
C MET A 161 -23.74 -11.34 10.75
N MET A 162 -22.72 -12.05 10.24
CA MET A 162 -22.81 -13.46 9.92
C MET A 162 -22.15 -14.33 10.98
N PHE A 163 -22.80 -15.44 11.32
CA PHE A 163 -22.29 -16.42 12.26
C PHE A 163 -22.45 -17.81 11.67
N PHE A 164 -21.53 -18.71 11.99
CA PHE A 164 -21.59 -20.09 11.53
C PHE A 164 -21.42 -21.04 12.70
N TYR A 165 -22.44 -21.84 13.00
CA TYR A 165 -22.28 -22.89 14.00
C TYR A 165 -21.68 -24.13 13.33
N ALA A 166 -20.38 -24.36 13.52
CA ALA A 166 -19.66 -25.45 12.88
C ALA A 166 -20.12 -26.83 13.37
N ASN A 167 -19.86 -27.17 14.64
CA ASN A 167 -20.33 -28.40 15.29
C ASN A 167 -20.11 -28.35 16.81
N GLN A 168 -20.77 -29.25 17.54
CA GLN A 168 -20.71 -29.37 18.98
C GLN A 168 -19.36 -29.89 19.48
N GLU A 169 -18.69 -30.75 18.70
CA GLU A 169 -17.40 -31.35 19.09
C GLU A 169 -16.33 -30.27 19.30
N LEU A 170 -16.26 -29.31 18.38
CA LEU A 170 -15.38 -28.15 18.45
C LEU A 170 -15.64 -27.31 19.71
N GLN A 171 -16.90 -26.99 19.98
CA GLN A 171 -17.30 -26.21 21.16
C GLN A 171 -16.89 -26.92 22.46
N GLN A 172 -17.14 -28.24 22.55
CA GLN A 172 -16.77 -29.05 23.72
C GLN A 172 -15.25 -29.15 23.89
N ALA A 173 -14.50 -29.31 22.80
CA ALA A 173 -13.05 -29.40 22.84
C ALA A 173 -12.41 -28.12 23.37
N TYR A 174 -12.89 -26.95 22.90
CA TYR A 174 -12.44 -25.65 23.39
C TYR A 174 -12.80 -25.45 24.86
N TYR A 175 -14.04 -25.79 25.24
CA TYR A 175 -14.54 -25.59 26.60
C TYR A 175 -13.75 -26.35 27.68
N LYS A 176 -13.10 -27.48 27.36
CA LYS A 176 -12.27 -28.23 28.33
C LYS A 176 -11.17 -27.40 28.99
N ASN A 177 -10.70 -26.36 28.30
CA ASN A 177 -9.67 -25.44 28.80
C ASN A 177 -10.24 -24.08 29.24
N HIS A 178 -11.57 -23.94 29.26
CA HIS A 178 -12.25 -22.70 29.65
C HIS A 178 -12.17 -22.50 31.18
N PRO A 179 -11.84 -21.29 31.69
CA PRO A 179 -11.65 -21.05 33.12
C PRO A 179 -12.91 -21.26 33.97
N GLY A 180 -14.08 -21.00 33.37
CA GLY A 180 -15.37 -21.32 33.97
C GLY A 180 -15.76 -22.76 33.68
N THR A 181 -15.38 -23.70 34.55
CA THR A 181 -15.75 -25.11 34.41
C THR A 181 -16.98 -25.44 35.26
N LEU A 182 -17.94 -26.11 34.64
CA LEU A 182 -19.13 -26.65 35.30
C LEU A 182 -19.04 -28.17 35.35
N GLU A 183 -19.51 -28.76 36.45
CA GLU A 183 -19.71 -30.20 36.55
C GLU A 183 -20.75 -30.63 35.49
N GLY A 184 -20.32 -31.44 34.51
CA GLY A 184 -21.15 -31.90 33.38
C GLY A 184 -20.77 -31.37 31.98
N GLY A 185 -19.80 -30.46 31.86
CA GLY A 185 -19.32 -29.96 30.55
C GLY A 185 -20.10 -28.74 30.03
N LEU A 186 -19.89 -28.39 28.75
CA LEU A 186 -20.60 -27.27 28.11
C LEU A 186 -22.07 -27.64 27.90
N ILE A 187 -22.97 -26.79 28.37
CA ILE A 187 -24.42 -27.00 28.28
C ILE A 187 -24.92 -26.54 26.92
N ASP A 188 -25.80 -27.34 26.32
CA ASP A 188 -26.48 -27.02 25.07
C ASP A 188 -27.60 -25.99 25.27
N ASN A 189 -27.19 -24.73 25.45
CA ASN A 189 -28.08 -23.58 25.59
C ASN A 189 -27.50 -22.41 24.79
N PHE A 190 -28.12 -22.09 23.67
CA PHE A 190 -27.64 -21.02 22.80
C PHE A 190 -28.37 -19.70 23.04
N PHE A 191 -27.63 -18.61 22.88
CA PHE A 191 -28.17 -17.27 23.04
C PHE A 191 -27.39 -16.25 22.20
N LEU A 192 -28.07 -15.17 21.83
CA LEU A 192 -27.45 -13.95 21.30
C LEU A 192 -27.12 -13.05 22.47
N THR A 193 -25.92 -12.48 22.50
CA THR A 193 -25.56 -11.39 23.42
C THR A 193 -25.27 -10.13 22.62
N ILE A 194 -25.80 -9.00 23.09
CA ILE A 194 -25.44 -7.65 22.64
C ILE A 194 -25.00 -6.88 23.87
N ASN A 195 -23.75 -6.44 23.88
CA ASN A 195 -23.11 -5.77 25.01
C ASN A 195 -22.87 -4.30 24.65
N MET A 196 -23.62 -3.39 25.27
CA MET A 196 -23.43 -1.95 25.10
C MET A 196 -22.43 -1.47 26.16
N MET A 197 -21.14 -1.46 25.85
CA MET A 197 -20.09 -1.40 26.87
C MET A 197 -19.89 0.01 27.44
N ASN A 198 -20.00 1.04 26.59
CA ASN A 198 -19.54 2.38 26.94
C ASN A 198 -20.66 3.24 27.56
N PRO A 199 -20.30 4.28 28.34
CA PRO A 199 -21.25 5.32 28.73
C PRO A 199 -21.98 5.94 27.55
N GLY A 200 -23.23 6.31 27.76
CA GLY A 200 -24.06 6.89 26.73
C GLY A 200 -25.49 6.41 26.79
N ASP A 201 -26.27 6.90 25.84
CA ASP A 201 -27.67 6.58 25.64
C ASP A 201 -27.82 5.86 24.29
N PHE A 202 -28.47 4.68 24.30
CA PHE A 202 -28.59 3.81 23.13
C PHE A 202 -29.95 3.15 23.02
N TYR A 203 -30.42 2.97 21.79
CA TYR A 203 -31.72 2.39 21.46
C TYR A 203 -31.53 1.26 20.45
N ILE A 204 -32.03 0.08 20.79
CA ILE A 204 -31.97 -1.14 19.95
C ILE A 204 -33.39 -1.53 19.56
N ASP A 205 -33.58 -1.87 18.28
CA ASP A 205 -34.88 -2.29 17.76
C ASP A 205 -34.74 -3.42 16.71
N ASP A 206 -35.84 -4.11 16.42
CA ASP A 206 -35.98 -5.11 15.34
C ASP A 206 -34.88 -6.19 15.36
N VAL A 207 -34.64 -6.80 16.53
CA VAL A 207 -33.62 -7.85 16.69
C VAL A 207 -34.07 -9.12 15.99
N LYS A 208 -33.36 -9.50 14.92
CA LYS A 208 -33.71 -10.61 14.04
C LYS A 208 -32.57 -11.61 13.91
N ILE A 209 -32.90 -12.89 13.92
CA ILE A 209 -31.96 -13.98 13.58
C ILE A 209 -32.57 -14.84 12.49
N GLU A 210 -31.83 -15.02 11.39
CA GLU A 210 -32.25 -15.77 10.22
C GLU A 210 -31.30 -16.94 9.97
N GLU A 211 -31.87 -18.13 9.82
CA GLU A 211 -31.18 -19.38 9.52
C GLU A 211 -30.96 -19.53 8.00
N GLY A 212 -29.78 -20.02 7.60
CA GLY A 212 -29.49 -20.42 6.22
C GLY A 212 -29.12 -19.27 5.28
N LYS A 213 -28.74 -18.11 5.82
CA LYS A 213 -28.25 -16.97 5.03
C LYS A 213 -26.74 -17.14 4.78
N GLU A 214 -26.30 -16.82 3.57
CA GLU A 214 -24.87 -16.93 3.17
C GLU A 214 -24.15 -15.57 3.18
N ILE A 215 -24.91 -14.47 3.17
CA ILE A 215 -24.40 -13.09 3.16
C ILE A 215 -25.10 -12.22 4.21
N ALA A 216 -24.44 -11.14 4.65
CA ALA A 216 -25.02 -10.18 5.59
C ALA A 216 -26.15 -9.36 4.95
N GLY A 217 -26.13 -9.16 3.63
CA GLY A 217 -27.23 -8.54 2.91
C GLY A 217 -26.78 -7.84 1.63
N ILE A 218 -27.74 -7.21 0.97
CA ILE A 218 -27.52 -6.39 -0.22
C ILE A 218 -28.20 -5.05 0.02
N SER A 219 -27.41 -3.98 -0.09
CA SER A 219 -27.91 -2.60 -0.10
C SER A 219 -28.15 -2.17 -1.55
N TYR A 220 -29.09 -1.25 -1.75
CA TYR A 220 -29.56 -0.88 -3.08
C TYR A 220 -29.90 0.61 -3.17
N ASN A 221 -29.53 1.24 -4.29
CA ASN A 221 -30.02 2.55 -4.69
C ASN A 221 -30.02 2.65 -6.22
N SER A 222 -31.19 2.91 -6.83
CA SER A 222 -31.37 3.13 -8.28
C SER A 222 -30.82 2.01 -9.16
N ASP A 223 -29.72 2.21 -9.88
CA ASP A 223 -29.10 1.20 -10.76
C ASP A 223 -28.02 0.37 -10.04
N VAL A 224 -27.73 0.64 -8.77
CA VAL A 224 -26.57 0.06 -8.06
C VAL A 224 -26.98 -0.80 -6.87
N LEU A 225 -26.43 -2.02 -6.81
CA LEU A 225 -26.53 -2.92 -5.67
C LEU A 225 -25.14 -3.15 -5.08
N LYS A 226 -25.03 -3.08 -3.75
CA LYS A 226 -23.79 -3.38 -3.00
C LYS A 226 -23.96 -4.65 -2.19
N VAL A 227 -23.12 -5.65 -2.45
CA VAL A 227 -23.15 -6.93 -1.72
C VAL A 227 -22.29 -6.85 -0.47
N ASN A 228 -22.87 -7.18 0.68
CA ASN A 228 -22.14 -7.38 1.92
C ASN A 228 -22.10 -8.89 2.25
N PHE A 229 -20.96 -9.52 1.98
CA PHE A 229 -20.75 -10.94 2.28
C PHE A 229 -20.79 -11.26 3.79
N GLY A 230 -20.53 -10.28 4.65
CA GLY A 230 -20.49 -10.47 6.11
C GLY A 230 -19.27 -11.20 6.65
N TYR A 231 -18.39 -11.69 5.77
CA TYR A 231 -17.10 -12.30 6.07
C TYR A 231 -16.02 -11.63 5.21
N ASP A 232 -14.76 -11.68 5.67
CA ASP A 232 -13.64 -11.18 4.88
C ASP A 232 -13.43 -12.03 3.61
N VAL A 233 -13.34 -11.36 2.47
CA VAL A 233 -13.20 -11.96 1.14
C VAL A 233 -12.05 -11.35 0.34
N ASN A 234 -11.64 -12.02 -0.73
CA ASN A 234 -10.52 -11.63 -1.59
C ASN A 234 -10.86 -10.55 -2.64
N VAL A 235 -12.02 -9.89 -2.57
CA VAL A 235 -12.47 -8.90 -3.58
C VAL A 235 -11.38 -7.89 -3.93
N LYS A 236 -10.73 -7.29 -2.93
CA LYS A 236 -9.60 -6.37 -3.13
C LYS A 236 -8.41 -7.00 -3.85
N ALA A 237 -8.11 -8.26 -3.55
CA ALA A 237 -6.98 -9.00 -4.11
C ALA A 237 -7.24 -9.53 -5.53
N LEU A 238 -8.50 -9.55 -5.98
CA LEU A 238 -8.85 -9.90 -7.36
C LEU A 238 -8.49 -8.79 -8.34
N VAL A 239 -8.37 -7.54 -7.89
CA VAL A 239 -8.02 -6.42 -8.75
C VAL A 239 -6.51 -6.47 -9.07
N PRO A 240 -6.10 -6.64 -10.34
CA PRO A 240 -4.70 -6.68 -10.71
C PRO A 240 -3.97 -5.38 -10.39
N GLU A 241 -2.65 -5.48 -10.19
CA GLU A 241 -1.79 -4.31 -10.04
C GLU A 241 -1.93 -3.39 -11.28
N GLY A 242 -1.98 -2.07 -11.06
CA GLY A 242 -2.25 -1.09 -12.10
C GLY A 242 -3.73 -0.90 -12.48
N LYS A 243 -4.65 -1.79 -12.07
CA LYS A 243 -6.09 -1.60 -12.30
C LYS A 243 -6.81 -1.01 -11.07
N GLU A 244 -7.95 -0.36 -11.31
CA GLU A 244 -8.85 0.15 -10.25
C GLU A 244 -9.90 -0.89 -9.85
N ARG A 245 -10.35 -1.70 -10.81
CA ARG A 245 -11.48 -2.62 -10.68
C ARG A 245 -11.28 -3.84 -11.59
N VAL A 246 -12.02 -4.92 -11.31
CA VAL A 246 -12.16 -6.07 -12.20
C VAL A 246 -13.63 -6.31 -12.50
N LEU A 247 -13.95 -6.53 -13.78
CA LEU A 247 -15.30 -6.89 -14.24
C LEU A 247 -15.44 -8.40 -14.23
N LEU A 248 -16.42 -8.90 -13.48
CA LEU A 248 -16.80 -10.31 -13.45
C LEU A 248 -17.80 -10.61 -14.57
N PRO A 249 -17.97 -11.89 -14.97
CA PRO A 249 -19.00 -12.28 -15.92
C PRO A 249 -20.41 -11.88 -15.44
N ASN A 250 -21.17 -11.14 -16.26
CA ASN A 250 -22.51 -10.68 -15.87
C ASN A 250 -23.48 -11.83 -15.56
N ASP A 251 -23.30 -13.00 -16.18
CA ASP A 251 -24.12 -14.19 -15.96
C ASP A 251 -23.91 -14.86 -14.58
N CYS A 252 -22.94 -14.38 -13.79
CA CYS A 252 -22.76 -14.80 -12.41
C CYS A 252 -23.85 -14.25 -11.47
N VAL A 253 -24.66 -13.27 -11.92
CA VAL A 253 -25.73 -12.65 -11.15
C VAL A 253 -27.05 -12.65 -11.92
N THR A 254 -28.17 -12.78 -11.20
CA THR A 254 -29.49 -12.43 -11.73
C THR A 254 -30.25 -11.61 -10.72
N VAL A 255 -31.00 -10.59 -11.18
CA VAL A 255 -31.84 -9.73 -10.35
C VAL A 255 -33.27 -9.74 -10.90
N LYS A 256 -34.26 -10.05 -10.06
CA LYS A 256 -35.67 -10.18 -10.48
C LYS A 256 -36.64 -9.81 -9.36
N LYS A 257 -37.90 -9.53 -9.70
CA LYS A 257 -38.99 -9.46 -8.70
C LYS A 257 -39.33 -10.86 -8.16
N ALA A 258 -39.70 -10.94 -6.89
CA ALA A 258 -39.99 -12.18 -6.17
C ALA A 258 -41.20 -12.94 -6.73
N ASP A 259 -42.17 -12.20 -7.30
CA ASP A 259 -43.33 -12.76 -8.00
C ASP A 259 -43.00 -13.27 -9.41
N GLY A 260 -41.77 -13.06 -9.89
CA GLY A 260 -41.30 -13.45 -11.22
C GLY A 260 -41.82 -12.56 -12.36
N SER A 261 -42.46 -11.43 -12.05
CA SER A 261 -43.06 -10.54 -13.06
C SER A 261 -42.02 -9.82 -13.93
N LYS A 262 -40.79 -9.63 -13.42
CA LYS A 262 -39.73 -8.89 -14.10
C LYS A 262 -38.34 -9.40 -13.74
N THR A 263 -37.45 -9.43 -14.72
CA THR A 263 -36.00 -9.65 -14.58
C THR A 263 -35.30 -8.39 -15.09
N TYR A 264 -34.30 -7.91 -14.37
CA TYR A 264 -33.54 -6.71 -14.72
C TYR A 264 -32.23 -7.08 -15.40
N ASP A 265 -31.82 -6.28 -16.38
CA ASP A 265 -30.57 -6.47 -17.11
C ASP A 265 -29.37 -6.07 -16.24
N ILE A 266 -28.29 -6.84 -16.35
CA ILE A 266 -27.04 -6.57 -15.64
C ILE A 266 -26.08 -5.85 -16.58
N LEU A 267 -25.75 -4.60 -16.25
CA LEU A 267 -24.74 -3.81 -16.96
C LEU A 267 -23.34 -4.33 -16.64
N SER A 268 -22.98 -4.41 -15.37
CA SER A 268 -21.69 -4.95 -14.92
C SER A 268 -21.74 -5.53 -13.52
N VAL A 269 -20.83 -6.48 -13.25
CA VAL A 269 -20.54 -6.98 -11.90
C VAL A 269 -19.09 -6.65 -11.59
N GLU A 270 -18.84 -5.91 -10.51
CA GLU A 270 -17.54 -5.28 -10.27
C GLU A 270 -16.97 -5.58 -8.89
N ALA A 271 -15.72 -6.03 -8.87
CA ALA A 271 -14.89 -6.07 -7.66
C ALA A 271 -13.91 -4.89 -7.68
N TRP A 272 -13.91 -4.11 -6.61
CA TRP A 272 -13.15 -2.87 -6.49
C TRP A 272 -11.93 -3.01 -5.58
N LYS A 273 -10.91 -2.18 -5.81
CA LYS A 273 -9.63 -2.21 -5.07
C LYS A 273 -9.74 -1.83 -3.60
N ASP A 274 -10.85 -1.20 -3.21
CA ASP A 274 -11.20 -0.91 -1.82
C ASP A 274 -11.80 -2.13 -1.08
N GLY A 275 -12.15 -3.19 -1.81
CA GLY A 275 -12.82 -4.39 -1.29
C GLY A 275 -14.34 -4.39 -1.46
N SER A 276 -14.92 -3.36 -2.10
CA SER A 276 -16.34 -3.30 -2.41
C SER A 276 -16.72 -4.21 -3.58
N PHE A 277 -17.92 -4.79 -3.52
CA PHE A 277 -18.49 -5.61 -4.58
C PHE A 277 -19.84 -5.05 -5.01
N TYR A 278 -19.94 -4.63 -6.27
CA TYR A 278 -21.10 -3.97 -6.83
C TYR A 278 -21.70 -4.74 -7.99
N ILE A 279 -23.02 -4.61 -8.14
CA ILE A 279 -23.77 -5.06 -9.30
C ILE A 279 -24.47 -3.81 -9.84
N PHE A 280 -24.20 -3.47 -11.10
CA PHE A 280 -24.85 -2.38 -11.82
C PHE A 280 -25.91 -2.95 -12.75
N LEU A 281 -27.10 -2.36 -12.70
CA LEU A 281 -28.22 -2.68 -13.58
C LEU A 281 -28.14 -1.80 -14.84
N GLY A 282 -28.84 -2.24 -15.90
CA GLY A 282 -29.01 -1.43 -17.10
C GLY A 282 -30.01 -0.28 -16.92
N ASP A 283 -30.44 0.32 -18.02
CA ASP A 283 -31.34 1.48 -18.05
C ASP A 283 -32.71 1.26 -17.38
N ASP A 284 -33.12 0.00 -17.23
CA ASP A 284 -34.33 -0.41 -16.54
C ASP A 284 -33.97 -1.04 -15.18
N TYR A 285 -34.30 -0.35 -14.09
CA TYR A 285 -33.99 -0.73 -12.73
C TYR A 285 -35.21 -0.61 -11.79
N PRO A 286 -35.17 -1.23 -10.59
CA PRO A 286 -36.28 -1.19 -9.64
C PRO A 286 -36.61 0.22 -9.13
N GLU A 287 -37.82 0.42 -8.62
CA GLU A 287 -38.12 1.60 -7.80
C GLU A 287 -37.77 1.31 -6.32
N GLU A 288 -37.62 2.34 -5.50
CA GLU A 288 -37.31 2.20 -4.06
C GLU A 288 -38.31 1.27 -3.33
N GLU A 289 -39.60 1.40 -3.66
CA GLU A 289 -40.69 0.60 -3.07
C GLU A 289 -40.63 -0.89 -3.45
N ASP A 290 -39.85 -1.25 -4.47
CA ASP A 290 -39.68 -2.64 -4.89
C ASP A 290 -38.57 -3.36 -4.10
N ALA A 291 -37.75 -2.66 -3.30
CA ALA A 291 -36.54 -3.22 -2.67
C ALA A 291 -36.81 -4.53 -1.89
N ASP A 292 -37.88 -4.56 -1.10
CA ASP A 292 -38.29 -5.74 -0.32
C ASP A 292 -38.76 -6.93 -1.17
N ASN A 293 -39.14 -6.66 -2.43
CA ASN A 293 -39.66 -7.63 -3.39
C ASN A 293 -38.60 -8.10 -4.39
N LEU A 294 -37.34 -7.70 -4.27
CA LEU A 294 -36.27 -8.14 -5.17
C LEU A 294 -35.63 -9.45 -4.71
N VAL A 295 -35.22 -10.25 -5.69
CA VAL A 295 -34.48 -11.50 -5.53
C VAL A 295 -33.19 -11.41 -6.33
N VAL A 296 -32.06 -11.56 -5.64
CA VAL A 296 -30.73 -11.59 -6.26
C VAL A 296 -30.14 -12.98 -6.09
N THR A 297 -29.79 -13.63 -7.20
CA THR A 297 -29.03 -14.88 -7.16
C THR A 297 -27.61 -14.61 -7.63
N PHE A 298 -26.63 -15.10 -6.88
CA PHE A 298 -25.21 -15.07 -7.25
C PHE A 298 -24.68 -16.50 -7.36
N LYS A 299 -23.96 -16.76 -8.44
CA LYS A 299 -23.22 -17.99 -8.67
C LYS A 299 -21.73 -17.65 -8.73
N ASN A 300 -20.96 -18.17 -7.79
CA ASN A 300 -19.55 -17.82 -7.70
C ASN A 300 -18.78 -18.35 -8.93
N PRO A 301 -18.07 -17.49 -9.69
CA PRO A 301 -17.35 -17.93 -10.88
C PRO A 301 -16.34 -19.04 -10.59
N THR A 302 -16.23 -20.01 -11.50
CA THR A 302 -15.23 -21.07 -11.41
C THR A 302 -13.86 -20.65 -11.95
N ASP A 303 -13.77 -19.55 -12.69
CA ASP A 303 -12.48 -19.00 -13.12
C ASP A 303 -11.73 -18.41 -11.91
N PRO A 304 -10.50 -18.85 -11.61
CA PRO A 304 -9.71 -18.28 -10.52
C PRO A 304 -9.51 -16.76 -10.61
N ALA A 305 -9.57 -16.17 -11.80
CA ALA A 305 -9.45 -14.71 -11.98
C ALA A 305 -10.65 -13.92 -11.43
N TYR A 306 -11.81 -14.58 -11.26
CA TYR A 306 -13.06 -13.95 -10.83
C TYR A 306 -13.68 -14.58 -9.58
N ARG A 307 -13.10 -15.68 -9.09
CA ARG A 307 -13.66 -16.45 -7.98
C ARG A 307 -13.50 -15.71 -6.65
N ILE A 308 -14.62 -15.53 -5.94
CA ILE A 308 -14.61 -14.94 -4.61
C ILE A 308 -14.27 -16.01 -3.57
N LEU A 309 -13.27 -15.75 -2.74
CA LEU A 309 -12.77 -16.63 -1.69
C LEU A 309 -12.87 -15.93 -0.34
N TYR A 310 -13.24 -16.69 0.69
CA TYR A 310 -13.07 -16.28 2.08
C TYR A 310 -11.59 -16.25 2.45
N THR A 311 -11.14 -15.16 3.08
CA THR A 311 -9.71 -14.92 3.38
C THR A 311 -9.38 -14.99 4.87
N SER A 312 -10.39 -14.95 5.73
CA SER A 312 -10.22 -14.93 7.19
C SER A 312 -10.41 -16.31 7.83
N SER A 313 -9.78 -16.52 8.98
CA SER A 313 -10.01 -17.70 9.82
C SER A 313 -11.45 -17.80 10.32
N ARG A 314 -12.15 -16.65 10.44
CA ARG A 314 -13.55 -16.55 10.86
C ARG A 314 -14.57 -17.01 9.82
N ARG A 315 -14.11 -17.49 8.66
CA ARG A 315 -14.97 -17.92 7.55
C ARG A 315 -15.98 -19.02 7.95
N PRO A 316 -17.14 -19.08 7.30
CA PRO A 316 -18.05 -20.20 7.45
C PRO A 316 -17.42 -21.46 6.85
N TYR A 317 -17.92 -22.65 7.24
CA TYR A 317 -17.43 -23.93 6.73
C TYR A 317 -15.91 -24.15 6.90
N SER A 318 -15.32 -23.54 7.92
CA SER A 318 -13.87 -23.55 8.18
C SER A 318 -13.29 -24.95 8.45
N THR A 319 -14.13 -25.95 8.69
CA THR A 319 -13.76 -27.35 8.82
C THR A 319 -13.44 -28.04 7.48
N GLY A 320 -13.84 -27.45 6.35
CA GLY A 320 -13.53 -27.93 5.00
C GLY A 320 -12.36 -27.17 4.35
N GLU A 321 -11.73 -27.78 3.35
CA GLU A 321 -10.62 -27.17 2.60
C GLU A 321 -11.08 -26.11 1.58
N ASP A 322 -12.33 -26.18 1.11
CA ASP A 322 -12.88 -25.21 0.17
C ASP A 322 -13.10 -23.85 0.86
N THR A 323 -12.51 -22.81 0.30
CA THR A 323 -12.59 -21.43 0.75
C THR A 323 -13.48 -20.58 -0.15
N SER A 324 -14.08 -21.17 -1.18
CA SER A 324 -14.97 -20.44 -2.09
C SER A 324 -16.21 -19.93 -1.37
N VAL A 325 -16.59 -18.68 -1.65
CA VAL A 325 -17.91 -18.17 -1.26
C VAL A 325 -18.98 -19.05 -1.92
N ARG A 326 -20.01 -19.43 -1.16
CA ARG A 326 -21.09 -20.26 -1.69
C ARG A 326 -22.02 -19.46 -2.58
N ASP A 327 -22.60 -20.14 -3.56
CA ASP A 327 -23.73 -19.60 -4.31
C ASP A 327 -24.85 -19.22 -3.34
N PHE A 328 -25.49 -18.08 -3.58
CA PHE A 328 -26.55 -17.59 -2.71
C PHE A 328 -27.74 -17.04 -3.48
N THR A 329 -28.88 -17.00 -2.80
CA THR A 329 -30.06 -16.26 -3.25
C THR A 329 -30.53 -15.41 -2.08
N GLU A 330 -30.57 -14.11 -2.28
CA GLU A 330 -31.07 -13.14 -1.31
C GLU A 330 -32.43 -12.61 -1.76
N THR A 331 -33.31 -12.37 -0.80
CA THR A 331 -34.65 -11.83 -1.03
C THR A 331 -34.88 -10.70 -0.05
N GLY A 332 -35.35 -9.57 -0.56
CA GLY A 332 -35.49 -8.32 0.19
C GLY A 332 -34.15 -7.61 0.37
N LEU A 333 -34.01 -6.47 -0.30
CA LEU A 333 -32.83 -5.62 -0.29
C LEU A 333 -33.08 -4.43 0.64
N THR A 334 -32.02 -3.83 1.17
CA THR A 334 -32.14 -2.63 2.00
C THR A 334 -31.84 -1.39 1.15
N TYR A 335 -32.79 -0.46 1.04
CA TYR A 335 -32.51 0.82 0.42
C TYR A 335 -31.43 1.57 1.21
N ASP A 336 -30.47 2.16 0.50
CA ASP A 336 -29.33 2.85 1.10
C ASP A 336 -28.97 4.12 0.31
N SER A 337 -29.43 5.26 0.80
CA SER A 337 -29.18 6.57 0.19
C SER A 337 -27.71 6.99 0.22
N GLU A 338 -26.87 6.35 1.04
CA GLU A 338 -25.43 6.64 1.09
C GLU A 338 -24.68 6.03 -0.11
N ILE A 339 -25.31 5.10 -0.84
CA ILE A 339 -24.83 4.69 -2.18
C ILE A 339 -25.13 5.84 -3.14
N SER A 340 -24.24 6.81 -3.18
CA SER A 340 -24.30 8.00 -4.04
C SER A 340 -22.96 8.19 -4.76
N GLU A 341 -23.00 8.77 -5.97
CA GLU A 341 -21.79 9.01 -6.80
C GLU A 341 -20.98 7.75 -7.14
N VAL A 342 -21.63 6.59 -7.15
CA VAL A 342 -21.05 5.31 -7.54
C VAL A 342 -21.42 5.00 -8.99
N TYR A 343 -20.44 5.08 -9.90
CA TYR A 343 -20.65 4.84 -11.33
C TYR A 343 -20.01 3.54 -11.80
N SER A 344 -20.69 2.83 -12.70
CA SER A 344 -20.17 1.62 -13.33
C SER A 344 -18.88 1.91 -14.10
N TYR A 345 -17.90 1.03 -13.94
CA TYR A 345 -16.68 1.05 -14.73
C TYR A 345 -16.96 0.81 -16.21
N ALA A 346 -18.10 0.20 -16.56
CA ALA A 346 -18.48 -0.07 -17.94
C ALA A 346 -18.44 1.20 -18.80
N HIS A 347 -18.86 2.35 -18.27
CA HIS A 347 -18.94 3.62 -19.01
C HIS A 347 -17.63 4.44 -19.04
N LYS A 348 -16.63 4.12 -18.20
CA LYS A 348 -15.36 4.87 -18.15
C LYS A 348 -14.59 4.73 -19.46
N ILE A 349 -13.86 5.75 -19.95
CA ILE A 349 -13.01 5.54 -21.13
C ILE A 349 -11.88 4.52 -20.83
N PRO A 350 -11.64 3.52 -21.70
CA PRO A 350 -10.53 2.58 -21.54
C PRO A 350 -9.19 3.33 -21.53
N THR A 351 -8.36 3.07 -20.54
CA THR A 351 -7.05 3.71 -20.37
C THR A 351 -5.93 2.86 -20.98
N LEU A 352 -5.04 3.48 -21.75
CA LEU A 352 -3.86 2.81 -22.30
C LEU A 352 -2.92 2.39 -21.16
N MET A 353 -2.67 1.08 -21.06
CA MET A 353 -1.77 0.49 -20.05
C MET A 353 -0.35 0.30 -20.58
N SER A 354 -0.21 -0.12 -21.84
CA SER A 354 1.10 -0.36 -22.44
C SER A 354 1.03 -0.41 -23.96
N SER A 355 2.19 -0.28 -24.61
CA SER A 355 2.33 -0.49 -26.05
C SER A 355 3.54 -1.37 -26.37
N VAL A 356 3.51 -2.03 -27.52
CA VAL A 356 4.63 -2.75 -28.11
C VAL A 356 4.81 -2.29 -29.56
N PRO A 357 5.93 -1.64 -29.91
CA PRO A 357 6.99 -1.18 -29.01
C PRO A 357 6.48 -0.16 -27.97
N GLU A 358 7.17 -0.07 -26.84
CA GLU A 358 6.82 0.86 -25.77
C GLU A 358 7.10 2.32 -26.20
N ASP A 359 6.48 3.27 -25.51
CA ASP A 359 6.71 4.69 -25.75
C ASP A 359 8.21 5.05 -25.60
N GLY A 360 8.71 5.85 -26.55
CA GLY A 360 10.11 6.22 -26.63
C GLY A 360 11.02 5.17 -27.26
N SER A 361 10.50 4.04 -27.76
CA SER A 361 11.30 3.02 -28.45
C SER A 361 12.10 3.60 -29.64
N PHE A 362 13.30 3.05 -29.87
CA PHE A 362 14.28 3.55 -30.83
C PHE A 362 15.06 2.45 -31.53
N ASP A 363 15.82 2.82 -32.56
CA ASP A 363 16.48 1.88 -33.48
C ASP A 363 15.53 0.80 -34.04
N LEU A 364 14.24 1.12 -34.14
CA LEU A 364 13.24 0.17 -34.61
C LEU A 364 13.49 -0.17 -36.09
N PRO A 365 13.26 -1.43 -36.51
CA PRO A 365 13.40 -1.82 -37.91
C PRO A 365 12.50 -0.98 -38.82
N GLY A 366 13.04 -0.40 -39.89
CA GLY A 366 12.27 0.42 -40.83
C GLY A 366 11.17 -0.36 -41.58
N ASP A 367 11.24 -1.69 -41.58
CA ASP A 367 10.23 -2.58 -42.15
C ASP A 367 9.13 -2.99 -41.15
N SER A 368 9.10 -2.44 -39.93
CA SER A 368 8.07 -2.69 -38.92
C SER A 368 6.64 -2.51 -39.49
N LYS A 369 5.77 -3.50 -39.22
CA LYS A 369 4.38 -3.54 -39.71
C LYS A 369 3.31 -3.68 -38.65
N SER A 370 3.66 -4.06 -37.44
CA SER A 370 2.69 -4.41 -36.40
C SER A 370 3.05 -3.69 -35.13
N PHE A 371 2.06 -3.06 -34.51
CA PHE A 371 2.15 -2.42 -33.22
C PHE A 371 1.02 -2.93 -32.35
N THR A 372 1.22 -2.98 -31.04
CA THR A 372 0.19 -3.43 -30.11
C THR A 372 -0.04 -2.37 -29.04
N MET A 373 -1.28 -2.13 -28.67
CA MET A 373 -1.68 -1.29 -27.54
C MET A 373 -2.59 -2.11 -26.63
N THR A 374 -2.27 -2.14 -25.34
CA THR A 374 -3.04 -2.86 -24.32
C THR A 374 -3.74 -1.86 -23.42
N PHE A 375 -5.02 -2.06 -23.20
CA PHE A 375 -5.88 -1.23 -22.36
C PHE A 375 -6.25 -1.97 -21.08
N ASP A 376 -6.73 -1.23 -20.10
CA ASP A 376 -7.19 -1.72 -18.81
C ASP A 376 -8.49 -2.54 -18.90
N LYS A 377 -9.27 -2.34 -19.98
CA LYS A 377 -10.47 -3.07 -20.32
C LYS A 377 -10.70 -3.10 -21.84
N LYS A 378 -11.76 -3.78 -22.27
CA LYS A 378 -12.06 -3.94 -23.69
C LYS A 378 -12.37 -2.59 -24.36
N VAL A 379 -11.84 -2.43 -25.56
CA VAL A 379 -12.08 -1.30 -26.47
C VAL A 379 -12.93 -1.76 -27.65
N ASN A 380 -13.87 -0.92 -28.07
CA ASN A 380 -14.55 -1.07 -29.36
C ASN A 380 -13.59 -0.77 -30.52
N SER A 381 -12.84 -1.78 -30.92
CA SER A 381 -11.84 -1.72 -31.98
C SER A 381 -12.41 -1.40 -33.37
N ALA A 382 -13.69 -1.69 -33.62
CA ALA A 382 -14.37 -1.42 -34.89
C ALA A 382 -14.58 0.08 -35.12
N GLU A 383 -14.66 0.85 -34.03
CA GLU A 383 -14.79 2.30 -34.06
C GLU A 383 -13.46 3.03 -33.86
N ALA A 384 -12.48 2.38 -33.22
CA ALA A 384 -11.15 2.94 -33.04
C ALA A 384 -10.44 3.18 -34.37
N ALA A 385 -9.72 4.30 -34.46
CA ALA A 385 -8.91 4.65 -35.63
C ALA A 385 -7.46 4.89 -35.23
N ALA A 386 -6.52 4.34 -36.00
CA ALA A 386 -5.10 4.47 -35.72
C ALA A 386 -4.30 5.02 -36.91
N LYS A 387 -3.24 5.77 -36.60
CA LYS A 387 -2.34 6.36 -37.59
C LYS A 387 -0.90 6.49 -37.07
N LEU A 388 0.06 6.49 -37.99
CA LEU A 388 1.41 7.00 -37.77
C LEU A 388 1.49 8.44 -38.27
N VAL A 389 2.09 9.33 -37.49
CA VAL A 389 2.30 10.74 -37.84
C VAL A 389 3.79 11.05 -37.78
N ASP A 390 4.40 11.47 -38.88
CA ASP A 390 5.82 11.84 -38.91
C ASP A 390 6.10 13.26 -38.36
N GLU A 391 7.37 13.62 -38.21
CA GLU A 391 7.79 14.95 -37.71
C GLU A 391 7.28 16.13 -38.55
N THR A 392 6.88 15.89 -39.82
CA THR A 392 6.31 16.93 -40.70
C THR A 392 4.79 17.05 -40.58
N GLY A 393 4.16 16.21 -39.75
CA GLY A 393 2.72 16.11 -39.58
C GLY A 393 2.02 15.28 -40.64
N LYS A 394 2.77 14.52 -41.47
CA LYS A 394 2.17 13.65 -42.47
C LYS A 394 1.63 12.38 -41.81
N GLU A 395 0.39 12.04 -42.14
CA GLU A 395 -0.32 10.91 -41.55
C GLU A 395 -0.33 9.69 -42.47
N GLU A 396 -0.17 8.51 -41.88
CA GLU A 396 -0.36 7.19 -42.51
C GLU A 396 -1.35 6.38 -41.68
N ALA A 397 -2.54 6.09 -42.23
CA ALA A 397 -3.56 5.30 -41.54
C ALA A 397 -3.16 3.83 -41.37
N LEU A 398 -3.51 3.25 -40.22
CA LEU A 398 -3.30 1.85 -39.88
C LEU A 398 -4.65 1.13 -39.77
N THR A 399 -4.64 -0.19 -39.96
CA THR A 399 -5.81 -1.03 -39.66
C THR A 399 -5.77 -1.46 -38.20
N VAL A 400 -6.90 -1.33 -37.49
CA VAL A 400 -7.05 -1.77 -36.09
C VAL A 400 -7.64 -3.18 -36.08
N GLY A 401 -7.08 -4.07 -35.28
CA GLY A 401 -7.61 -5.42 -35.07
C GLY A 401 -7.49 -5.86 -33.61
N PRO A 402 -8.23 -6.89 -33.17
CA PRO A 402 -9.27 -7.62 -33.92
C PRO A 402 -10.50 -6.73 -34.23
N GLU A 403 -11.42 -7.14 -35.12
CA GLU A 403 -12.68 -6.44 -35.41
C GLU A 403 -13.78 -6.80 -34.37
N ASP A 404 -13.47 -6.66 -33.08
CA ASP A 404 -14.39 -6.89 -31.95
C ASP A 404 -13.84 -6.26 -30.66
N MET A 405 -14.62 -6.31 -29.57
CA MET A 405 -14.20 -5.87 -28.24
C MET A 405 -12.92 -6.57 -27.77
N SER A 406 -11.85 -5.81 -27.56
CA SER A 406 -10.55 -6.36 -27.14
C SER A 406 -9.80 -5.43 -26.20
N GLU A 407 -9.15 -5.98 -25.18
CA GLU A 407 -8.21 -5.24 -24.34
C GLU A 407 -6.87 -5.00 -25.07
N VAL A 408 -6.56 -5.82 -26.08
CA VAL A 408 -5.31 -5.77 -26.82
C VAL A 408 -5.61 -5.47 -28.29
N LEU A 409 -5.20 -4.29 -28.75
CA LEU A 409 -5.38 -3.85 -30.12
C LEU A 409 -4.08 -4.01 -30.89
N THR A 410 -4.15 -4.64 -32.06
CA THR A 410 -3.05 -4.75 -33.02
C THR A 410 -3.27 -3.75 -34.15
N LEU A 411 -2.32 -2.83 -34.30
CA LEU A 411 -2.33 -1.78 -35.31
C LEU A 411 -1.39 -2.21 -36.43
N THR A 412 -1.95 -2.47 -37.62
CA THR A 412 -1.20 -3.03 -38.75
C THR A 412 -1.01 -2.00 -39.84
N ARG A 413 0.24 -1.89 -40.29
CA ARG A 413 0.67 -1.01 -41.36
C ARG A 413 0.65 -1.73 -42.70
N THR A 414 0.02 -1.12 -43.71
CA THR A 414 -0.09 -1.71 -45.06
C THR A 414 0.93 -1.17 -46.05
N ALA A 415 1.45 0.06 -45.85
CA ALA A 415 2.42 0.65 -46.78
C ALA A 415 3.75 -0.12 -46.73
N THR A 416 4.42 -0.22 -47.87
CA THR A 416 5.68 -0.97 -48.02
C THR A 416 6.94 -0.09 -47.86
N THR A 417 6.80 1.22 -47.94
CA THR A 417 7.90 2.20 -47.79
C THR A 417 8.57 2.05 -46.42
N PRO A 418 9.90 1.97 -46.33
CA PRO A 418 10.60 1.92 -45.04
C PRO A 418 10.31 3.16 -44.18
N LEU A 419 10.08 2.94 -42.89
CA LEU A 419 9.99 3.98 -41.86
C LEU A 419 11.40 4.46 -41.52
N SER A 420 11.54 5.76 -41.27
CA SER A 420 12.80 6.40 -40.87
C SER A 420 12.50 7.67 -40.09
N GLY A 421 13.16 7.86 -38.95
CA GLY A 421 12.95 9.01 -38.07
C GLY A 421 11.87 8.77 -37.01
N GLU A 422 11.47 9.85 -36.34
CA GLU A 422 10.45 9.86 -35.29
C GLU A 422 9.04 9.84 -35.88
N TYR A 423 8.17 9.02 -35.29
CA TYR A 423 6.74 8.97 -35.58
C TYR A 423 5.95 8.94 -34.27
N LYS A 424 4.77 9.57 -34.26
CA LYS A 424 3.72 9.32 -33.27
C LYS A 424 2.78 8.23 -33.79
N LEU A 425 2.67 7.13 -33.05
CA LEU A 425 1.60 6.15 -33.22
C LEU A 425 0.40 6.62 -32.38
N VAL A 426 -0.65 7.08 -33.06
CA VAL A 426 -1.85 7.64 -32.45
C VAL A 426 -3.00 6.65 -32.63
N ILE A 427 -3.76 6.43 -31.56
CA ILE A 427 -5.07 5.78 -31.61
C ILE A 427 -6.11 6.76 -31.06
N SER A 428 -7.25 6.83 -31.74
CA SER A 428 -8.35 7.76 -31.48
C SER A 428 -9.68 7.01 -31.51
N ASN A 429 -10.72 7.65 -30.98
CA ASN A 429 -12.06 7.07 -30.85
C ASN A 429 -12.04 5.77 -30.02
N VAL A 430 -11.24 5.76 -28.95
CA VAL A 430 -11.18 4.65 -27.99
C VAL A 430 -12.42 4.71 -27.11
N LEU A 431 -13.33 3.76 -27.31
CA LEU A 431 -14.61 3.68 -26.64
C LEU A 431 -14.76 2.38 -25.84
N PRO A 432 -15.45 2.42 -24.69
CA PRO A 432 -15.78 1.22 -23.94
C PRO A 432 -16.95 0.44 -24.57
N GLU A 433 -17.35 -0.67 -23.93
CA GLU A 433 -18.47 -1.51 -24.36
C GLU A 433 -19.84 -0.87 -24.12
N ALA A 434 -19.97 -0.10 -23.03
CA ALA A 434 -21.16 0.72 -22.76
C ALA A 434 -20.96 2.14 -23.28
N ASP A 435 -22.05 2.89 -23.46
CA ASP A 435 -21.96 4.30 -23.88
C ASP A 435 -21.14 5.13 -22.88
N ALA A 436 -20.13 5.85 -23.37
CA ALA A 436 -19.25 6.61 -22.50
C ALA A 436 -19.94 7.88 -21.96
N TYR A 437 -19.61 8.25 -20.73
CA TYR A 437 -19.98 9.57 -20.18
C TYR A 437 -19.07 10.69 -20.70
N ASP A 438 -17.83 10.36 -21.03
CA ASP A 438 -16.79 11.28 -21.45
C ASP A 438 -16.55 11.21 -22.97
N ASP A 439 -15.80 12.19 -23.50
CA ASP A 439 -15.35 12.16 -24.88
C ASP A 439 -14.49 10.92 -25.19
N PRO A 440 -14.53 10.38 -26.43
CA PRO A 440 -13.73 9.22 -26.82
C PRO A 440 -12.23 9.42 -26.54
N GLY A 441 -11.57 8.36 -26.07
CA GLY A 441 -10.15 8.42 -25.74
C GLY A 441 -9.25 8.61 -26.96
N GLU A 442 -8.19 9.42 -26.79
CA GLU A 442 -7.08 9.56 -27.72
C GLU A 442 -5.76 9.33 -27.00
N TYR A 443 -4.93 8.44 -27.54
CA TYR A 443 -3.64 8.07 -26.97
C TYR A 443 -2.55 8.08 -28.04
N SER A 444 -1.33 8.44 -27.66
CA SER A 444 -0.19 8.41 -28.58
C SER A 444 1.07 7.91 -27.91
N VAL A 445 1.89 7.18 -28.65
CA VAL A 445 3.26 6.80 -28.27
C VAL A 445 4.25 7.22 -29.36
N THR A 446 5.46 7.56 -28.95
CA THR A 446 6.55 8.03 -29.80
C THR A 446 7.48 6.88 -30.15
N LEU A 447 7.69 6.65 -31.45
CA LEU A 447 8.50 5.54 -31.98
C LEU A 447 9.56 6.08 -32.95
N ASN A 448 10.79 5.59 -32.84
CA ASN A 448 11.91 6.02 -33.68
C ASN A 448 12.44 4.86 -34.53
N PHE A 449 12.40 5.02 -35.86
CA PHE A 449 12.77 4.00 -36.83
C PHE A 449 14.12 4.29 -37.51
N GLY A 450 14.91 3.24 -37.68
CA GLY A 450 16.27 3.32 -38.21
C GLY A 450 17.31 3.63 -37.13
N ALA A 451 18.55 3.21 -37.37
CA ALA A 451 19.66 3.54 -36.47
C ALA A 451 19.95 5.04 -36.57
N GLY A 452 19.87 5.74 -35.43
CA GLY A 452 20.32 7.13 -35.37
C GLY A 452 21.81 7.25 -35.71
N SER A 453 22.21 8.42 -36.23
CA SER A 453 23.62 8.73 -36.51
C SER A 453 24.48 8.51 -35.26
N SER A 454 25.37 7.53 -35.30
CA SER A 454 26.36 7.30 -34.24
C SER A 454 27.49 8.32 -34.37
N ASP A 455 27.22 9.58 -34.06
CA ASP A 455 28.30 10.53 -33.76
C ASP A 455 28.78 10.22 -32.33
N PRO A 456 29.99 9.66 -32.13
CA PRO A 456 30.49 9.33 -30.80
C PRO A 456 30.74 10.57 -29.93
N SER A 457 30.67 11.78 -30.49
CA SER A 457 30.73 13.04 -29.74
C SER A 457 29.36 13.57 -29.32
N ASP A 458 28.26 13.00 -29.84
CA ASP A 458 26.90 13.35 -29.48
C ASP A 458 26.47 12.59 -28.21
N VAL A 459 27.06 13.00 -27.09
CA VAL A 459 26.82 12.42 -25.76
C VAL A 459 26.09 13.41 -24.86
N THR A 460 25.33 12.89 -23.89
CA THR A 460 24.68 13.69 -22.86
C THR A 460 25.72 14.55 -22.15
N LYS A 461 25.44 15.85 -22.03
CA LYS A 461 26.33 16.80 -21.36
C LYS A 461 25.54 17.58 -20.32
N VAL A 462 25.90 17.43 -19.04
CA VAL A 462 25.37 18.28 -17.98
C VAL A 462 25.81 19.71 -18.25
N LEU A 463 24.84 20.61 -18.41
CA LEU A 463 25.09 22.03 -18.65
C LEU A 463 25.08 22.80 -17.34
N TRP A 464 24.19 22.41 -16.44
CA TRP A 464 24.02 23.07 -15.16
C TRP A 464 23.36 22.16 -14.13
N THR A 465 23.79 22.28 -12.88
CA THR A 465 23.13 21.72 -11.70
C THR A 465 22.98 22.82 -10.66
N ASP A 466 21.94 22.74 -9.82
CA ASP A 466 21.80 23.69 -8.73
C ASP A 466 22.99 23.63 -7.74
N SER A 467 23.16 24.72 -6.98
CA SER A 467 24.21 24.89 -5.98
C SER A 467 23.63 25.05 -4.57
N LEU A 468 22.42 24.53 -4.31
CA LEU A 468 21.68 24.79 -3.08
C LEU A 468 22.41 24.25 -1.83
N SER A 469 22.99 23.05 -1.94
CA SER A 469 23.77 22.42 -0.87
C SER A 469 25.08 23.14 -0.56
N VAL A 470 25.71 23.73 -1.57
CA VAL A 470 26.94 24.53 -1.42
C VAL A 470 26.63 25.90 -0.82
N THR A 471 25.51 26.50 -1.24
CA THR A 471 25.06 27.80 -0.74
C THR A 471 24.72 27.72 0.74
N GLY A 472 24.07 26.62 1.15
CA GLY A 472 23.64 26.38 2.51
C GLY A 472 22.38 27.16 2.89
N ALA A 473 21.83 26.86 4.06
CA ALA A 473 20.56 27.40 4.51
C ALA A 473 20.56 28.93 4.73
N ASN A 474 19.35 29.50 4.69
CA ASN A 474 19.05 30.91 4.97
C ASN A 474 19.64 31.88 3.94
N LYS A 475 19.81 31.43 2.69
CA LYS A 475 20.33 32.25 1.61
C LYS A 475 19.53 32.08 0.34
N LEU A 476 19.52 33.09 -0.52
CA LEU A 476 19.18 32.95 -1.92
C LEU A 476 20.50 32.91 -2.73
N PRO A 477 20.78 31.84 -3.50
CA PRO A 477 22.05 31.71 -4.22
C PRO A 477 22.21 32.72 -5.35
N ALA A 478 23.46 33.02 -5.74
CA ALA A 478 23.74 33.79 -6.95
C ALA A 478 23.12 33.13 -8.20
N GLY A 479 22.77 33.94 -9.20
CA GLY A 479 22.03 33.50 -10.38
C GLY A 479 20.53 33.32 -10.21
N TRP A 480 20.00 33.33 -8.98
CA TRP A 480 18.56 33.21 -8.70
C TRP A 480 17.88 34.55 -8.45
N VAL A 481 16.65 34.67 -8.94
CA VAL A 481 15.70 35.73 -8.64
C VAL A 481 14.41 35.06 -8.19
N VAL A 482 13.85 35.47 -7.05
CA VAL A 482 12.58 34.92 -6.56
C VAL A 482 11.56 36.04 -6.46
N ASN A 483 10.43 35.91 -7.17
CA ASN A 483 9.27 36.75 -6.94
C ASN A 483 8.37 36.09 -5.92
N ALA A 484 8.10 36.77 -4.81
CA ALA A 484 7.21 36.29 -3.77
C ALA A 484 6.30 37.41 -3.26
N ALA A 485 5.00 37.13 -3.21
CA ALA A 485 3.97 38.08 -2.78
C ALA A 485 4.04 39.42 -3.55
N GLY A 486 4.33 39.35 -4.85
CA GLY A 486 4.43 40.50 -5.75
C GLY A 486 5.73 41.32 -5.64
N GLY A 487 6.70 40.89 -4.82
CA GLY A 487 8.00 41.53 -4.69
C GLY A 487 9.15 40.65 -5.15
N GLU A 488 10.15 41.23 -5.81
CA GLU A 488 11.36 40.53 -6.24
C GLU A 488 12.41 40.47 -5.11
N LEU A 489 13.00 39.30 -4.92
CA LEU A 489 14.10 39.03 -4.00
C LEU A 489 15.34 38.63 -4.79
N LEU A 490 16.45 39.29 -4.47
CA LEU A 490 17.77 39.09 -5.08
C LEU A 490 18.68 38.21 -4.20
N PRO A 491 19.77 37.65 -4.74
CA PRO A 491 20.70 36.81 -3.98
C PRO A 491 21.19 37.50 -2.68
N GLY A 492 21.29 36.73 -1.59
CA GLY A 492 21.67 37.28 -0.28
C GLY A 492 21.26 36.41 0.92
N ASP A 493 21.48 36.93 2.12
CA ASP A 493 21.12 36.27 3.38
C ASP A 493 19.69 36.65 3.81
N TYR A 494 18.89 35.66 4.20
CA TYR A 494 17.49 35.84 4.58
C TYR A 494 17.15 35.00 5.82
N GLY A 495 16.63 35.64 6.87
CA GLY A 495 16.16 34.95 8.08
C GLY A 495 14.73 34.40 7.99
N SER A 496 13.94 34.87 7.02
CA SER A 496 12.54 34.47 6.82
C SER A 496 12.13 34.64 5.36
N GLY A 497 11.02 34.03 4.94
CA GLY A 497 10.58 34.06 3.55
C GLY A 497 11.40 33.14 2.63
N PRO A 498 11.27 33.31 1.30
CA PRO A 498 11.97 32.50 0.30
C PRO A 498 13.48 32.46 0.50
N ARG A 499 14.05 31.25 0.55
CA ARG A 499 15.48 30.97 0.81
C ARG A 499 15.75 29.47 0.72
N VAL A 500 17.02 29.09 0.70
CA VAL A 500 17.43 27.70 0.88
C VAL A 500 17.11 27.21 2.29
N PHE A 501 16.40 26.09 2.38
CA PHE A 501 16.22 25.31 3.60
C PHE A 501 17.19 24.13 3.59
N ASP A 502 17.59 23.70 4.79
CA ASP A 502 18.36 22.49 5.07
C ASP A 502 17.61 21.59 6.06
N GLY A 503 18.21 20.46 6.42
CA GLY A 503 17.69 19.56 7.45
C GLY A 503 16.66 18.55 6.93
N PHE A 504 16.64 18.35 5.62
CA PHE A 504 15.89 17.27 4.98
C PHE A 504 16.74 15.99 4.88
N SER A 505 16.07 14.85 4.81
CA SER A 505 16.63 13.56 4.41
C SER A 505 15.81 12.99 3.25
N GLY A 506 16.31 11.96 2.56
CA GLY A 506 15.63 11.38 1.38
C GLY A 506 16.19 11.94 0.08
N ASP A 507 15.31 12.35 -0.84
CA ASP A 507 15.67 12.72 -2.21
C ASP A 507 16.52 13.99 -2.28
N PHE A 508 16.34 14.97 -1.38
CA PHE A 508 17.23 16.13 -1.26
C PHE A 508 17.54 16.48 0.19
N THR A 509 18.72 17.05 0.42
CA THR A 509 19.16 17.56 1.73
C THR A 509 18.95 19.08 1.87
N HIS A 510 18.83 19.77 0.74
CA HIS A 510 18.64 21.22 0.63
C HIS A 510 17.59 21.51 -0.43
N ALA A 511 16.75 22.52 -0.22
CA ALA A 511 15.78 22.96 -1.20
C ALA A 511 15.57 24.48 -1.14
N LEU A 512 15.36 25.09 -2.31
CA LEU A 512 14.92 26.46 -2.43
C LEU A 512 13.44 26.54 -2.11
N TYR A 513 13.10 27.20 -1.00
CA TYR A 513 11.73 27.55 -0.66
C TYR A 513 11.32 28.83 -1.41
N TYR A 514 10.18 28.78 -2.07
CA TYR A 514 9.51 29.93 -2.71
C TYR A 514 7.99 29.84 -2.52
N ARG A 515 7.31 30.97 -2.65
CA ARG A 515 5.85 31.06 -2.45
C ARG A 515 5.25 32.21 -3.24
N MET A 516 3.97 32.10 -3.61
CA MET A 516 3.18 33.20 -4.19
C MET A 516 3.90 33.91 -5.34
N GLY A 517 4.36 33.14 -6.33
CA GLY A 517 5.07 33.67 -7.48
C GLY A 517 5.99 32.62 -8.11
N TYR A 518 7.24 32.98 -8.33
CA TYR A 518 8.20 32.14 -9.04
C TYR A 518 9.62 32.20 -8.46
N ALA A 519 10.37 31.13 -8.68
CA ALA A 519 11.82 31.10 -8.60
C ALA A 519 12.40 31.01 -10.02
N GLN A 520 13.35 31.87 -10.36
CA GLN A 520 13.96 31.95 -11.68
C GLN A 520 15.47 31.92 -11.59
N TYR A 521 16.12 31.13 -12.45
CA TYR A 521 17.57 31.08 -12.60
C TYR A 521 18.00 31.65 -13.95
N GLY A 522 19.16 32.32 -13.98
CA GLY A 522 19.76 32.91 -15.18
C GLY A 522 19.31 34.33 -15.51
N ALA A 523 18.74 35.03 -14.52
CA ALA A 523 18.09 36.32 -14.71
C ALA A 523 18.73 37.49 -13.96
N ALA A 524 19.87 37.27 -13.30
CA ALA A 524 20.54 38.31 -12.55
C ALA A 524 21.15 39.36 -13.52
N PRO A 525 20.86 40.66 -13.35
CA PRO A 525 21.49 41.72 -14.13
C PRO A 525 23.01 41.68 -13.99
N ASP A 526 23.74 41.83 -15.10
CA ASP A 526 25.21 41.85 -15.14
C ASP A 526 25.90 40.55 -14.65
N ASP A 527 25.20 39.42 -14.70
CA ASP A 527 25.71 38.11 -14.28
C ASP A 527 26.12 37.22 -15.47
N ASP A 528 27.33 37.46 -15.98
CA ASP A 528 27.93 36.65 -17.05
C ASP A 528 28.30 35.22 -16.61
N VAL A 529 28.22 34.92 -15.30
CA VAL A 529 28.63 33.62 -14.73
C VAL A 529 27.47 32.63 -14.71
N HIS A 530 26.25 33.08 -14.45
CA HIS A 530 25.07 32.22 -14.30
C HIS A 530 24.18 32.18 -15.56
N VAL A 531 24.79 32.33 -16.74
CA VAL A 531 24.11 32.31 -18.03
C VAL A 531 23.85 30.88 -18.51
N ILE A 532 22.65 30.59 -19.02
CA ILE A 532 22.33 29.33 -19.71
C ILE A 532 22.26 29.58 -21.21
N THR A 533 23.28 29.17 -21.94
CA THR A 533 23.31 29.25 -23.40
C THR A 533 22.83 27.95 -24.03
N LEU A 534 21.81 28.04 -24.88
CA LEU A 534 21.24 26.92 -25.62
C LEU A 534 21.35 27.17 -27.13
N GLU A 535 21.48 26.11 -27.90
CA GLU A 535 21.66 26.12 -29.35
C GLU A 535 20.37 25.68 -30.06
N ALA A 536 20.03 26.36 -31.15
CA ALA A 536 18.89 26.01 -31.98
C ALA A 536 18.97 24.57 -32.50
N GLY A 537 17.85 23.86 -32.44
CA GLY A 537 17.74 22.50 -32.97
C GLY A 537 18.39 21.40 -32.11
N LYS A 538 18.99 21.74 -30.96
CA LYS A 538 19.45 20.78 -29.96
C LYS A 538 18.34 20.44 -28.97
N LYS A 539 18.32 19.19 -28.49
CA LYS A 539 17.40 18.70 -27.47
C LYS A 539 18.04 18.84 -26.09
N TYR A 540 17.27 19.31 -25.12
CA TYR A 540 17.68 19.53 -23.74
C TYR A 540 16.70 18.86 -22.80
N GLN A 541 17.18 18.39 -21.66
CA GLN A 541 16.36 17.81 -20.61
C GLN A 541 16.63 18.52 -19.30
N ILE A 542 15.56 18.91 -18.62
CA ILE A 542 15.58 19.37 -17.24
C ILE A 542 15.06 18.25 -16.34
N SER A 543 15.70 18.05 -15.19
CA SER A 543 15.15 17.25 -14.09
C SER A 543 15.19 18.04 -12.80
N PHE A 544 14.16 17.91 -11.94
CA PHE A 544 14.12 18.55 -10.62
C PHE A 544 13.13 17.83 -9.68
N ASN A 545 13.34 17.96 -8.38
CA ASN A 545 12.36 17.59 -7.36
C ASN A 545 11.59 18.84 -6.91
N ALA A 546 10.28 18.73 -6.73
CA ALA A 546 9.45 19.81 -6.19
C ALA A 546 8.46 19.27 -5.15
N VAL A 547 8.37 19.90 -3.97
CA VAL A 547 7.51 19.45 -2.85
C VAL A 547 6.77 20.61 -2.18
N ALA A 548 5.51 20.40 -1.82
CA ALA A 548 4.69 21.39 -1.15
C ALA A 548 5.25 21.60 0.24
N TRP A 549 5.57 22.85 0.57
CA TRP A 549 5.95 23.15 1.96
C TRP A 549 4.72 23.14 2.86
N LYS A 550 3.63 23.72 2.37
CA LYS A 550 2.28 23.71 2.96
C LYS A 550 1.24 23.74 1.84
N ASN A 551 0.01 23.34 2.15
CA ASN A 551 -1.10 23.22 1.20
C ASN A 551 -0.76 22.28 0.02
N SER A 552 -1.46 22.41 -1.11
CA SER A 552 -1.28 21.56 -2.30
C SER A 552 -1.20 22.41 -3.56
N PRO A 553 -0.09 23.14 -3.77
CA PRO A 553 0.08 23.96 -4.96
C PRO A 553 0.19 23.10 -6.23
N TYR A 554 -0.24 23.67 -7.35
CA TYR A 554 0.13 23.21 -8.69
C TYR A 554 1.38 23.95 -9.16
N GLY A 555 2.20 23.34 -10.01
CA GLY A 555 3.45 23.92 -10.48
C GLY A 555 3.52 24.07 -12.00
N ARG A 556 4.28 25.06 -12.47
CA ARG A 556 4.66 25.24 -13.87
C ARG A 556 6.15 25.51 -14.00
N PHE A 557 6.78 24.83 -14.93
CA PHE A 557 8.15 25.08 -15.37
C PHE A 557 8.13 25.77 -16.73
N GLN A 558 8.96 26.80 -16.90
CA GLN A 558 9.15 27.51 -18.15
C GLN A 558 10.63 27.68 -18.49
N VAL A 559 10.91 27.63 -19.79
CA VAL A 559 12.16 28.10 -20.38
C VAL A 559 11.85 29.39 -21.12
N LEU A 560 12.56 30.46 -20.75
CA LEU A 560 12.35 31.80 -21.30
C LEU A 560 13.57 32.21 -22.08
N ASP A 561 13.39 32.86 -23.23
CA ASP A 561 14.49 33.49 -23.95
C ASP A 561 15.01 34.76 -23.23
N ALA A 562 16.00 35.42 -23.82
CA ALA A 562 16.57 36.65 -23.27
C ALA A 562 15.55 37.79 -23.11
N ASP A 563 14.53 37.82 -23.97
CA ASP A 563 13.46 38.82 -24.03
C ASP A 563 12.23 38.43 -23.18
N ASP A 564 12.35 37.38 -22.36
CA ASP A 564 11.30 36.81 -21.50
C ASP A 564 10.11 36.18 -22.27
N ASN A 565 10.28 35.81 -23.53
CA ASN A 565 9.28 35.00 -24.25
C ASN A 565 9.41 33.52 -23.86
N VAL A 566 8.27 32.83 -23.77
CA VAL A 566 8.22 31.41 -23.41
C VAL A 566 8.64 30.54 -24.61
N ALA A 567 9.78 29.86 -24.48
CA ALA A 567 10.27 28.88 -25.44
C ALA A 567 9.79 27.45 -25.14
N PHE A 568 9.49 27.15 -23.87
CA PHE A 568 8.91 25.88 -23.45
C PHE A 568 8.12 26.07 -22.15
N THR A 569 7.03 25.33 -21.99
CA THR A 569 6.23 25.30 -20.76
C THR A 569 5.81 23.87 -20.45
N ALA A 570 5.85 23.50 -19.18
CA ALA A 570 5.31 22.23 -18.71
C ALA A 570 4.67 22.42 -17.35
N ASP A 571 3.43 21.95 -17.22
CA ASP A 571 2.74 21.92 -15.93
C ASP A 571 3.04 20.60 -15.23
N PHE A 572 3.16 20.65 -13.91
CA PHE A 572 3.23 19.47 -13.06
C PHE A 572 2.11 19.54 -12.03
N GLN A 573 1.24 18.54 -12.11
CA GLN A 573 0.49 18.09 -10.95
C GLN A 573 1.45 17.39 -9.99
N ASN A 574 1.14 17.45 -8.71
CA ASN A 574 1.93 16.93 -7.61
C ASN A 574 3.24 17.67 -7.35
N VAL A 575 3.11 18.80 -6.67
CA VAL A 575 4.08 19.15 -5.64
C VAL A 575 3.94 18.17 -4.44
N ALA A 576 3.45 16.94 -4.63
CA ALA A 576 2.56 16.27 -3.68
C ALA A 576 3.20 15.23 -2.77
N ASN A 577 2.51 15.15 -1.64
CA ASN A 577 2.30 14.04 -0.75
C ASN A 577 3.46 13.06 -0.47
N PRO A 578 4.00 13.07 0.76
CA PRO A 578 3.52 13.89 1.88
C PRO A 578 3.79 15.39 1.64
N ASN A 579 2.77 16.22 1.87
CA ASN A 579 2.95 17.64 2.09
C ASN A 579 3.97 17.80 3.22
N GLY A 580 4.91 18.74 3.09
CA GLY A 580 5.86 19.01 4.17
C GLY A 580 5.17 19.44 5.47
N GLU A 581 3.91 19.92 5.40
CA GLU A 581 3.11 20.42 6.54
C GLU A 581 3.86 21.45 7.39
N GLY A 582 4.82 22.16 6.79
CA GLY A 582 5.69 23.10 7.47
C GLY A 582 6.77 22.47 8.35
N VAL A 583 7.08 21.18 8.18
CA VAL A 583 8.05 20.44 9.00
C VAL A 583 9.19 19.90 8.12
N LYS A 584 10.42 19.97 8.65
CA LYS A 584 11.61 19.37 8.03
C LYS A 584 11.69 17.89 8.38
N GLY A 585 12.05 17.03 7.44
CA GLY A 585 12.12 15.58 7.65
C GLY A 585 12.51 14.80 6.41
N ASN A 586 12.11 13.53 6.36
CA ASN A 586 12.33 12.66 5.20
C ASN A 586 11.36 13.02 4.06
N VAL A 587 11.91 13.36 2.89
CA VAL A 587 11.16 13.76 1.70
C VAL A 587 11.55 12.83 0.55
N ALA A 588 10.61 12.01 0.08
CA ALA A 588 10.78 11.10 -1.05
C ALA A 588 9.61 11.31 -2.02
N VAL A 589 9.88 11.94 -3.17
CA VAL A 589 8.86 12.45 -4.09
C VAL A 589 9.13 12.12 -5.56
N GLY A 590 10.32 11.59 -5.89
CA GLY A 590 10.71 11.36 -7.28
C GLY A 590 10.96 12.66 -8.05
N ALA A 591 11.67 12.58 -9.17
CA ALA A 591 12.05 13.74 -9.97
C ALA A 591 11.07 13.96 -11.14
N HIS A 592 10.67 15.21 -11.39
CA HIS A 592 10.07 15.63 -12.65
C HIS A 592 11.14 15.70 -13.72
N THR A 593 10.84 15.22 -14.92
CA THR A 593 11.77 15.25 -16.06
C THR A 593 11.04 15.71 -17.33
N TYR A 594 11.55 16.75 -17.97
CA TYR A 594 10.99 17.28 -19.22
C TYR A 594 12.07 17.45 -20.26
N THR A 595 11.71 17.19 -21.52
CA THR A 595 12.62 17.34 -22.66
C THR A 595 12.06 18.38 -23.62
N PHE A 596 12.90 19.31 -24.06
CA PHE A 596 12.51 20.45 -24.90
C PHE A 596 13.58 20.76 -25.97
N LYS A 597 13.20 21.52 -26.99
CA LYS A 597 14.09 22.13 -27.98
C LYS A 597 13.91 23.64 -27.91
N VAL A 598 14.93 24.38 -28.34
CA VAL A 598 14.82 25.83 -28.52
C VAL A 598 14.89 26.19 -30.00
N GLU A 599 14.13 27.20 -30.40
CA GLU A 599 14.07 27.65 -31.80
C GLU A 599 15.31 28.46 -32.20
N ASN A 600 15.85 29.24 -31.26
CA ASN A 600 16.96 30.16 -31.52
C ASN A 600 18.16 29.86 -30.62
N THR A 601 19.37 30.01 -31.13
CA THR A 601 20.58 30.00 -30.31
C THR A 601 20.63 31.27 -29.48
N GLY A 602 20.79 31.16 -28.17
CA GLY A 602 20.78 32.32 -27.29
C GLY A 602 20.90 31.99 -25.81
N ASN A 603 20.75 33.02 -24.98
CA ASN A 603 20.72 32.89 -23.52
C ASN A 603 19.28 32.72 -23.05
N TYR A 604 19.08 31.79 -22.12
CA TYR A 604 17.78 31.39 -21.61
C TYR A 604 17.74 31.47 -20.09
N LYS A 605 16.52 31.62 -19.55
CA LYS A 605 16.20 31.61 -18.13
C LYS A 605 15.31 30.42 -17.82
N LEU A 606 15.44 29.85 -16.63
CA LEU A 606 14.61 28.74 -16.15
C LEU A 606 13.70 29.26 -15.04
N ARG A 607 12.39 29.06 -15.13
CA ARG A 607 11.42 29.59 -14.16
C ARG A 607 10.50 28.49 -13.65
N TRP A 608 10.35 28.40 -12.33
CA TRP A 608 9.40 27.55 -11.63
C TRP A 608 8.40 28.43 -10.88
N MET A 609 7.10 28.15 -11.02
CA MET A 609 6.05 28.96 -10.40
C MET A 609 4.96 28.11 -9.77
N THR A 610 4.31 28.69 -8.74
CA THR A 610 3.09 28.14 -8.14
C THR A 610 1.86 28.64 -8.91
N LEU A 611 0.87 27.78 -9.13
CA LEU A 611 -0.38 28.10 -9.83
C LEU A 611 -1.59 28.03 -8.90
N LYS A 612 -2.66 28.75 -9.25
CA LYS A 612 -3.95 28.74 -8.52
C LYS A 612 -4.75 27.45 -8.68
N GLY A 613 -4.43 26.67 -9.72
CA GLY A 613 -5.09 25.42 -10.10
C GLY A 613 -4.30 24.76 -11.22
N GLU A 614 -4.68 23.54 -11.59
CA GLU A 614 -4.09 22.85 -12.74
C GLU A 614 -4.25 23.68 -14.02
N GLY A 615 -3.17 23.86 -14.79
CA GLY A 615 -3.19 24.68 -16.00
C GLY A 615 -3.35 26.19 -15.74
N GLY A 616 -3.58 26.60 -14.50
CA GLY A 616 -4.07 27.93 -14.14
C GLY A 616 -3.04 29.06 -14.25
N GLU A 617 -3.47 30.24 -13.79
CA GLU A 617 -2.61 31.41 -13.66
C GLU A 617 -1.64 31.26 -12.48
N MET A 618 -0.52 31.99 -12.55
CA MET A 618 0.44 32.07 -11.46
C MET A 618 -0.25 32.62 -10.20
N ASP A 619 -0.05 31.92 -9.10
CA ASP A 619 -0.59 32.33 -7.82
C ASP A 619 0.30 33.41 -7.20
N THR A 620 -0.26 34.61 -6.98
CA THR A 620 0.43 35.76 -6.37
C THR A 620 -0.22 36.20 -5.05
N ASP A 621 -1.33 35.58 -4.65
CA ASP A 621 -2.21 36.01 -3.56
C ASP A 621 -2.76 34.85 -2.68
N GLY A 622 -2.82 33.63 -3.20
CA GLY A 622 -3.41 32.43 -2.59
C GLY A 622 -2.56 31.66 -1.56
N TRP A 623 -1.42 32.21 -1.12
CA TRP A 623 -0.51 31.61 -0.13
C TRP A 623 -0.15 30.15 -0.42
N THR A 624 0.28 29.88 -1.66
CA THR A 624 0.87 28.60 -2.08
C THR A 624 2.38 28.57 -1.88
N GLU A 625 2.90 27.44 -1.39
CA GLU A 625 4.27 27.32 -0.88
C GLU A 625 4.97 26.05 -1.40
N ALA A 626 6.14 26.20 -2.02
CA ALA A 626 6.88 25.11 -2.66
C ALA A 626 8.37 25.09 -2.28
N LEU A 627 8.93 23.88 -2.31
CA LEU A 627 10.35 23.55 -2.19
C LEU A 627 10.83 23.03 -3.55
N LEU A 628 11.97 23.49 -4.03
CA LEU A 628 12.62 23.06 -5.27
C LEU A 628 14.05 22.59 -4.98
N GLY A 629 14.44 21.42 -5.49
CA GLY A 629 15.80 20.90 -5.30
C GLY A 629 16.24 19.94 -6.42
N ASN A 630 17.53 19.59 -6.41
CA ASN A 630 18.17 18.68 -7.36
C ASN A 630 17.92 19.04 -8.82
N VAL A 631 17.97 20.33 -9.14
CA VAL A 631 17.79 20.80 -10.50
C VAL A 631 19.01 20.44 -11.33
N LYS A 632 18.78 19.82 -12.48
CA LYS A 632 19.82 19.46 -13.45
C LYS A 632 19.31 19.72 -14.86
N LEU A 633 20.03 20.57 -15.58
CA LEU A 633 19.86 20.80 -17.01
C LEU A 633 20.98 20.10 -17.77
N GLN A 634 20.61 19.31 -18.77
CA GLN A 634 21.55 18.62 -19.63
C GLN A 634 21.17 18.75 -21.10
N TYR A 635 22.20 18.84 -21.95
CA TYR A 635 22.07 18.52 -23.36
C TYR A 635 21.80 17.04 -23.50
N VAL A 636 20.83 16.71 -24.33
CA VAL A 636 20.49 15.34 -24.70
C VAL A 636 20.74 15.19 -26.19
N PRO A 637 21.47 14.16 -26.64
CA PRO A 637 21.64 13.88 -28.05
C PRO A 637 20.30 13.84 -28.77
N ASN A 638 20.23 14.46 -29.95
CA ASN A 638 19.01 14.41 -30.77
C ASN A 638 18.69 12.97 -31.21
N THR A 639 19.70 12.10 -31.20
CA THR A 639 19.58 10.69 -31.49
C THR A 639 18.76 9.98 -30.42
N ALA A 640 17.58 9.45 -30.82
CA ALA A 640 16.75 8.62 -29.95
C ALA A 640 17.56 7.44 -29.38
N GLY A 641 17.36 7.17 -28.08
CA GLY A 641 18.06 6.10 -27.38
C GLY A 641 19.47 6.39 -26.87
N ALA A 642 20.07 7.54 -27.22
CA ALA A 642 21.44 7.83 -26.85
C ALA A 642 21.67 7.88 -25.32
N ILE A 643 20.72 8.43 -24.55
CA ILE A 643 20.78 8.43 -23.08
C ILE A 643 20.89 7.01 -22.54
N TYR A 644 19.98 6.13 -22.97
CA TYR A 644 19.92 4.76 -22.47
C TYR A 644 21.18 3.95 -22.83
N LYS A 645 21.69 4.14 -24.05
CA LYS A 645 22.98 3.57 -24.48
C LYS A 645 24.14 4.07 -23.63
N GLN A 646 24.19 5.37 -23.32
CA GLN A 646 25.23 5.95 -22.48
C GLN A 646 25.15 5.44 -21.04
N GLN A 647 23.95 5.39 -20.45
CA GLN A 647 23.74 4.86 -19.10
C GLN A 647 24.20 3.41 -18.98
N LEU A 648 23.89 2.57 -19.97
CA LEU A 648 24.37 1.19 -19.99
C LEU A 648 25.90 1.12 -20.16
N ALA A 649 26.48 1.96 -21.02
CA ALA A 649 27.93 2.03 -21.17
C ALA A 649 28.64 2.45 -19.87
N ASP A 650 28.10 3.44 -19.16
CA ASP A 650 28.61 3.90 -17.87
C ASP A 650 28.47 2.83 -16.78
N ALA A 651 27.31 2.17 -16.70
CA ALA A 651 27.08 1.07 -15.77
C ALA A 651 28.01 -0.11 -16.04
N LEU A 652 28.22 -0.49 -17.31
CA LEU A 652 29.20 -1.51 -17.70
C LEU A 652 30.62 -1.11 -17.33
N ALA A 653 31.01 0.14 -17.54
CA ALA A 653 32.34 0.63 -17.16
C ALA A 653 32.54 0.59 -15.64
N ALA A 654 31.55 1.04 -14.87
CA ALA A 654 31.56 0.97 -13.42
C ALA A 654 31.62 -0.49 -12.92
N ALA A 655 30.79 -1.37 -13.46
CA ALA A 655 30.77 -2.80 -13.13
C ALA A 655 32.11 -3.48 -13.42
N LYS A 656 32.70 -3.22 -14.60
CA LYS A 656 34.03 -3.74 -14.98
C LYS A 656 35.13 -3.24 -14.04
N ASN A 657 35.09 -1.96 -13.66
CA ASN A 657 36.03 -1.39 -12.69
C ASN A 657 35.87 -2.03 -11.30
N THR A 658 34.64 -2.23 -10.85
CA THR A 658 34.34 -2.91 -9.58
C THR A 658 34.84 -4.36 -9.61
N LEU A 659 34.58 -5.11 -10.67
CA LEU A 659 35.06 -6.48 -10.80
C LEU A 659 36.60 -6.53 -10.77
N ALA A 660 37.26 -5.68 -11.56
CA ALA A 660 38.73 -5.60 -11.61
C ALA A 660 39.35 -5.20 -10.26
N GLY A 661 38.73 -4.25 -9.54
CA GLY A 661 39.16 -3.82 -8.22
C GLY A 661 39.01 -4.87 -7.12
N ASN A 662 38.33 -5.98 -7.41
CA ASN A 662 38.08 -7.08 -6.48
C ASN A 662 38.51 -8.47 -7.03
N GLY A 663 39.35 -8.54 -8.07
CA GLY A 663 39.78 -9.81 -8.71
C GLY A 663 40.67 -10.74 -7.88
N GLY A 664 40.87 -10.47 -6.59
CA GLY A 664 41.67 -11.31 -5.70
C GLY A 664 40.86 -12.49 -5.15
N HIS A 665 41.51 -13.65 -4.92
CA HIS A 665 40.89 -14.83 -4.31
C HIS A 665 40.12 -14.51 -3.01
N ARG A 666 40.59 -13.50 -2.25
CA ARG A 666 39.95 -13.02 -1.01
C ARG A 666 38.47 -12.66 -1.17
N TYR A 667 38.10 -12.11 -2.32
CA TYR A 667 36.76 -11.60 -2.61
C TYR A 667 36.02 -12.49 -3.63
N SER A 668 36.53 -13.70 -3.88
CA SER A 668 35.84 -14.67 -4.75
C SER A 668 34.58 -15.22 -4.06
N GLY A 669 33.57 -15.55 -4.87
CA GLY A 669 32.31 -16.11 -4.37
C GLY A 669 31.11 -15.65 -5.19
N THR A 670 29.92 -15.88 -4.64
CA THR A 670 28.64 -15.66 -5.33
C THR A 670 28.48 -14.24 -5.86
N ALA A 671 28.89 -13.21 -5.11
CA ALA A 671 28.77 -11.81 -5.54
C ALA A 671 29.70 -11.49 -6.73
N TYR A 672 30.92 -12.05 -6.73
CA TYR A 672 31.88 -11.88 -7.82
C TYR A 672 31.38 -12.56 -9.10
N ASP A 673 30.93 -13.81 -8.98
CA ASP A 673 30.42 -14.59 -10.11
C ASP A 673 29.15 -13.96 -10.69
N ALA A 674 28.27 -13.42 -9.85
CA ALA A 674 27.07 -12.72 -10.28
C ALA A 674 27.40 -11.43 -11.04
N LEU A 675 28.36 -10.64 -10.56
CA LEU A 675 28.81 -9.42 -11.26
C LEU A 675 29.46 -9.75 -12.62
N ASP A 676 30.32 -10.76 -12.67
CA ASP A 676 30.94 -11.23 -13.92
C ASP A 676 29.89 -11.74 -14.93
N ALA A 677 28.90 -12.49 -14.45
CA ALA A 677 27.78 -12.96 -15.28
C ALA A 677 26.93 -11.80 -15.82
N ALA A 678 26.59 -10.82 -14.98
CA ALA A 678 25.82 -9.64 -15.39
C ALA A 678 26.57 -8.83 -16.45
N ILE A 679 27.87 -8.58 -16.28
CA ILE A 679 28.71 -7.90 -17.29
C ILE A 679 28.64 -8.65 -18.63
N LYS A 680 28.81 -9.97 -18.62
CA LYS A 680 28.77 -10.81 -19.84
C LYS A 680 27.41 -10.83 -20.51
N ALA A 681 26.32 -10.70 -19.75
CA ALA A 681 24.96 -10.68 -20.29
C ALA A 681 24.71 -9.44 -21.15
N TYR A 682 25.27 -8.29 -20.76
CA TYR A 682 24.96 -6.97 -21.31
C TYR A 682 26.05 -6.37 -22.22
N ASP A 683 27.30 -6.79 -22.09
CA ASP A 683 28.40 -6.25 -22.90
C ASP A 683 28.18 -6.50 -24.40
N GLY A 684 28.16 -5.41 -25.18
CA GLY A 684 27.91 -5.46 -26.62
C GLY A 684 26.45 -5.77 -27.03
N LYS A 685 25.49 -5.76 -26.10
CA LYS A 685 24.06 -5.88 -26.41
C LYS A 685 23.48 -4.53 -26.84
N ALA A 686 22.51 -4.60 -27.74
CA ALA A 686 21.67 -3.48 -28.15
C ALA A 686 20.19 -3.84 -27.97
N TYR A 687 19.40 -2.86 -27.58
CA TYR A 687 17.96 -3.00 -27.42
C TYR A 687 17.25 -1.86 -28.18
N THR A 688 15.96 -2.02 -28.39
CA THR A 688 15.10 -0.99 -28.99
C THR A 688 14.17 -0.33 -27.98
N ALA A 689 14.11 -0.87 -26.76
CA ALA A 689 13.17 -0.50 -25.70
C ALA A 689 13.91 0.20 -24.56
N PRO A 690 13.53 1.43 -24.17
CA PRO A 690 13.95 2.09 -22.93
C PRO A 690 14.03 1.18 -21.70
N SER A 691 12.97 0.45 -21.38
CA SER A 691 12.85 -0.39 -20.19
C SER A 691 13.86 -1.52 -20.16
N ALA A 692 14.26 -2.05 -21.32
CA ALA A 692 15.30 -3.07 -21.42
C ALA A 692 16.68 -2.53 -21.05
N TYR A 693 17.00 -1.28 -21.42
CA TYR A 693 18.22 -0.61 -20.98
C TYR A 693 18.19 -0.30 -19.49
N GLU A 694 17.07 0.19 -18.98
CA GLU A 694 16.92 0.52 -17.55
C GLU A 694 17.06 -0.72 -16.67
N ALA A 695 16.41 -1.84 -17.04
CA ALA A 695 16.55 -3.11 -16.35
C ALA A 695 18.01 -3.61 -16.34
N ALA A 696 18.71 -3.52 -17.48
CA ALA A 696 20.12 -3.88 -17.59
C ALA A 696 21.01 -3.04 -16.67
N VAL A 697 20.78 -1.71 -16.63
CA VAL A 697 21.50 -0.80 -15.74
C VAL A 697 21.23 -1.12 -14.28
N GLN A 698 19.97 -1.38 -13.91
CA GLN A 698 19.60 -1.75 -12.54
C GLN A 698 20.28 -3.05 -12.10
N GLU A 699 20.27 -4.08 -12.94
CA GLU A 699 20.92 -5.35 -12.63
C GLU A 699 22.44 -5.21 -12.46
N LEU A 700 23.11 -4.48 -13.37
CA LEU A 700 24.54 -4.20 -13.26
C LEU A 700 24.88 -3.44 -11.97
N ASN A 701 24.10 -2.41 -11.64
CA ASN A 701 24.32 -1.62 -10.42
C ASN A 701 24.05 -2.44 -9.16
N ALA A 702 23.01 -3.28 -9.15
CA ALA A 702 22.70 -4.17 -8.03
C ALA A 702 23.82 -5.20 -7.81
N ALA A 703 24.32 -5.82 -8.88
CA ALA A 703 25.42 -6.77 -8.80
C ALA A 703 26.73 -6.10 -8.35
N ALA A 704 27.03 -4.90 -8.87
CA ALA A 704 28.21 -4.13 -8.46
C ALA A 704 28.14 -3.71 -6.99
N LYS A 705 26.95 -3.34 -6.51
CA LYS A 705 26.70 -3.04 -5.10
C LYS A 705 26.89 -4.29 -4.23
N ALA A 706 26.30 -5.42 -4.60
CA ALA A 706 26.47 -6.68 -3.87
C ALA A 706 27.95 -7.08 -3.75
N MET A 707 28.73 -6.88 -4.81
CA MET A 707 30.18 -7.10 -4.79
C MET A 707 30.92 -6.16 -3.84
N THR A 708 30.51 -4.88 -3.82
CA THR A 708 31.08 -3.89 -2.89
C THR A 708 30.74 -4.20 -1.44
N ASP A 709 29.51 -4.62 -1.16
CA ASP A 709 29.06 -5.03 0.17
C ASP A 709 29.81 -6.28 0.65
N HIS A 710 30.00 -7.27 -0.24
CA HIS A 710 30.79 -8.47 0.03
C HIS A 710 32.24 -8.11 0.40
N ARG A 711 32.87 -7.20 -0.36
CA ARG A 711 34.21 -6.69 -0.03
C ARG A 711 34.24 -6.02 1.36
N ASN A 712 33.25 -5.19 1.68
CA ASN A 712 33.17 -4.53 2.98
C ASN A 712 33.02 -5.54 4.13
N LEU A 713 32.28 -6.63 3.95
CA LEU A 713 32.19 -7.72 4.93
C LEU A 713 33.55 -8.39 5.14
N CYS A 714 34.25 -8.68 4.05
CA CYS A 714 35.60 -9.23 4.08
C CYS A 714 36.57 -8.32 4.85
N ASP A 715 36.64 -7.05 4.45
CA ASP A 715 37.56 -6.06 5.02
C ASP A 715 37.23 -5.77 6.50
N ASN A 716 35.94 -5.79 6.89
CA ASN A 716 35.51 -5.64 8.29
C ASN A 716 35.90 -6.84 9.16
N TYR A 717 35.87 -8.05 8.61
CA TYR A 717 36.25 -9.26 9.32
C TYR A 717 37.76 -9.35 9.57
N ASP A 718 38.61 -8.98 8.60
CA ASP A 718 40.04 -9.31 8.58
C ASP A 718 40.82 -8.87 9.85
N GLY A 719 40.41 -7.79 10.52
CA GLY A 719 41.04 -7.33 11.77
C GLY A 719 40.42 -7.87 13.08
N LYS A 720 39.21 -8.44 13.03
CA LYS A 720 38.44 -8.78 14.24
C LYS A 720 38.99 -9.98 15.02
N PRO A 721 39.39 -11.10 14.40
CA PRO A 721 39.96 -12.23 15.15
C PRO A 721 41.20 -11.81 15.95
N ALA A 722 42.07 -10.99 15.34
CA ALA A 722 43.27 -10.50 16.01
C ALA A 722 42.93 -9.58 17.19
N ALA A 723 42.04 -8.59 16.99
CA ALA A 723 41.60 -7.70 18.05
C ALA A 723 40.92 -8.43 19.22
N ALA A 724 40.13 -9.48 18.95
CA ALA A 724 39.52 -10.31 19.97
C ALA A 724 40.57 -11.10 20.77
N TYR A 725 41.57 -11.67 20.11
CA TYR A 725 42.65 -12.40 20.77
C TYR A 725 43.60 -11.49 21.54
N GLU A 726 43.83 -10.25 21.10
CA GLU A 726 44.53 -9.24 21.91
C GLU A 726 43.81 -8.98 23.25
N GLN A 727 42.47 -8.99 23.27
CA GLN A 727 41.72 -8.93 24.53
C GLN A 727 41.93 -10.19 25.38
N VAL A 728 41.98 -11.38 24.76
CA VAL A 728 42.32 -12.62 25.48
C VAL A 728 43.68 -12.49 26.17
N LEU A 729 44.73 -12.08 25.45
CA LEU A 729 46.07 -11.90 26.01
C LEU A 729 46.08 -10.85 27.14
N LYS A 730 45.36 -9.74 26.95
CA LYS A 730 45.28 -8.65 27.94
C LYS A 730 44.67 -9.10 29.27
N PHE A 731 43.69 -10.01 29.24
CA PHE A 731 42.98 -10.46 30.45
C PHE A 731 43.47 -11.79 31.01
N ARG A 732 44.34 -12.51 30.28
CA ARG A 732 45.02 -13.71 30.77
C ARG A 732 45.84 -13.40 32.03
N GLY A 733 45.77 -14.26 33.05
CA GLY A 733 46.44 -14.06 34.33
C GLY A 733 45.86 -12.93 35.20
N THR A 734 44.78 -12.27 34.76
CA THR A 734 44.09 -11.24 35.55
C THR A 734 42.96 -11.85 36.38
N LYS A 735 42.37 -11.06 37.29
CA LYS A 735 41.19 -11.48 38.07
C LYS A 735 39.96 -11.87 37.23
N PHE A 736 39.95 -11.54 35.93
CA PHE A 736 38.82 -11.78 35.03
C PHE A 736 38.91 -13.11 34.25
N GLU A 737 40.05 -13.80 34.29
CA GLU A 737 40.32 -15.03 33.52
C GLU A 737 39.34 -16.18 33.84
N ASN A 738 38.78 -16.22 35.06
CA ASN A 738 37.87 -17.28 35.48
C ASN A 738 36.39 -16.99 35.17
N THR A 739 36.07 -15.88 34.51
CA THR A 739 34.68 -15.48 34.23
C THR A 739 34.13 -16.16 32.98
N GLU A 740 32.81 -16.40 32.95
CA GLU A 740 32.14 -17.02 31.80
C GLU A 740 32.26 -16.17 30.52
N TYR A 741 32.30 -14.84 30.65
CA TYR A 741 32.51 -13.92 29.54
C TYR A 741 33.92 -14.03 28.93
N TYR A 742 34.96 -14.16 29.77
CA TYR A 742 36.32 -14.39 29.28
C TYR A 742 36.42 -15.76 28.60
N LYS A 743 35.84 -16.82 29.18
CA LYS A 743 35.82 -18.16 28.55
C LYS A 743 35.12 -18.13 27.18
N ALA A 744 33.99 -17.43 27.06
CA ALA A 744 33.28 -17.27 25.80
C ALA A 744 34.10 -16.48 24.75
N LEU A 745 34.84 -15.44 25.18
CA LEU A 745 35.77 -14.72 24.32
C LEU A 745 36.92 -15.62 23.84
N VAL A 746 37.53 -16.42 24.73
CA VAL A 746 38.59 -17.37 24.39
C VAL A 746 38.10 -18.38 23.36
N GLU A 747 36.94 -19.00 23.61
CA GLU A 747 36.33 -19.98 22.70
C GLU A 747 36.06 -19.36 21.32
N THR A 748 35.48 -18.16 21.30
CA THR A 748 35.14 -17.46 20.05
C THR A 748 36.39 -17.03 19.29
N ALA A 749 37.41 -16.47 19.97
CA ALA A 749 38.65 -16.04 19.33
C ALA A 749 39.43 -17.24 18.77
N HIS A 750 39.55 -18.34 19.51
CA HIS A 750 40.24 -19.55 19.05
C HIS A 750 39.54 -20.26 17.89
N LYS A 751 38.24 -20.01 17.66
CA LYS A 751 37.56 -20.52 16.45
C LYS A 751 38.14 -19.93 15.16
N TYR A 752 38.65 -18.69 15.22
CA TYR A 752 39.08 -17.92 14.06
C TYR A 752 40.58 -17.58 14.07
N VAL A 753 41.29 -17.77 15.19
CA VAL A 753 42.76 -17.74 15.28
C VAL A 753 43.29 -19.15 15.12
N LEU A 754 43.96 -19.42 14.00
CA LEU A 754 44.35 -20.77 13.59
C LEU A 754 45.75 -21.18 14.04
N ASP A 755 46.65 -20.21 14.29
CA ASP A 755 48.02 -20.49 14.74
C ASP A 755 48.54 -19.37 15.63
N ILE A 756 49.19 -19.75 16.73
CA ILE A 756 49.80 -18.88 17.74
C ILE A 756 51.23 -19.36 17.94
N GLN A 757 52.18 -18.44 17.82
CA GLN A 757 53.61 -18.71 17.96
C GLN A 757 54.23 -17.71 18.95
N PRO A 758 55.30 -18.08 19.67
CA PRO A 758 56.01 -17.13 20.52
C PRO A 758 56.70 -16.04 19.70
N ASP A 759 56.57 -14.78 20.11
CA ASP A 759 57.27 -13.63 19.57
C ASP A 759 58.77 -13.63 19.99
N GLN A 760 59.52 -12.62 19.55
CA GLN A 760 60.95 -12.49 19.86
C GLN A 760 61.26 -12.35 21.36
N ASN A 761 60.25 -12.04 22.19
CA ASN A 761 60.34 -11.93 23.64
C ASN A 761 59.75 -13.16 24.36
N GLY A 762 59.28 -14.17 23.63
CA GLY A 762 58.66 -15.37 24.16
C GLY A 762 57.16 -15.23 24.52
N ASN A 763 56.50 -14.15 24.10
CA ASN A 763 55.06 -13.94 24.33
C ASN A 763 54.23 -14.52 23.18
N ASP A 764 53.04 -15.04 23.47
CA ASP A 764 52.10 -15.51 22.45
C ASP A 764 51.77 -14.39 21.44
N SER A 765 52.02 -14.65 20.16
CA SER A 765 51.66 -13.80 19.03
C SER A 765 50.87 -14.60 18.00
N ILE A 766 49.92 -13.94 17.33
CA ILE A 766 49.10 -14.56 16.29
C ILE A 766 49.97 -14.76 15.05
N ALA A 767 50.07 -16.00 14.58
CA ALA A 767 50.78 -16.36 13.36
C ALA A 767 49.83 -16.54 12.17
N LYS A 768 48.58 -16.96 12.43
CA LYS A 768 47.56 -17.15 11.37
C LYS A 768 46.14 -16.96 11.90
N VAL A 769 45.31 -16.28 11.11
CA VAL A 769 43.85 -16.19 11.29
C VAL A 769 43.13 -16.86 10.12
N ASP A 770 41.88 -17.26 10.35
CA ASP A 770 41.03 -17.83 9.32
C ASP A 770 40.64 -16.77 8.28
N THR A 771 40.44 -17.17 7.02
CA THR A 771 40.12 -16.29 5.89
C THR A 771 38.75 -16.68 5.33
N LEU A 772 37.70 -16.18 5.98
CA LEU A 772 36.32 -16.46 5.59
C LEU A 772 35.93 -15.68 4.32
N MET A 773 35.24 -16.34 3.39
CA MET A 773 34.87 -15.76 2.08
C MET A 773 33.38 -15.88 1.77
N LEU A 774 32.60 -16.55 2.63
CA LEU A 774 31.15 -16.64 2.43
C LEU A 774 30.44 -15.63 3.33
N ASP A 775 29.48 -14.88 2.77
CA ASP A 775 28.79 -13.79 3.48
C ASP A 775 28.11 -14.22 4.78
N ASN A 776 27.48 -15.41 4.78
CA ASN A 776 26.86 -15.96 5.98
C ASN A 776 27.90 -16.25 7.07
N GLN A 777 29.04 -16.85 6.70
CA GLN A 777 30.14 -17.15 7.63
C GLN A 777 30.80 -15.87 8.16
N LEU A 778 31.03 -14.90 7.29
CA LEU A 778 31.58 -13.58 7.65
C LEU A 778 30.66 -12.87 8.64
N THR A 779 29.36 -12.81 8.35
CA THR A 779 28.36 -12.15 9.19
C THR A 779 28.27 -12.81 10.58
N GLU A 780 28.18 -14.14 10.62
CA GLU A 780 28.15 -14.89 11.88
C GLU A 780 29.44 -14.67 12.70
N ALA A 781 30.60 -14.72 12.05
CA ALA A 781 31.88 -14.54 12.71
C ALA A 781 32.06 -13.12 13.26
N ILE A 782 31.72 -12.09 12.48
CA ILE A 782 31.73 -10.69 12.90
C ILE A 782 30.84 -10.50 14.13
N ALA A 783 29.59 -10.98 14.08
CA ALA A 783 28.65 -10.84 15.19
C ALA A 783 29.13 -11.53 16.47
N ALA A 784 29.69 -12.74 16.35
CA ALA A 784 30.22 -13.48 17.50
C ALA A 784 31.44 -12.79 18.13
N LEU A 785 32.40 -12.35 17.30
CA LEU A 785 33.62 -11.67 17.72
C LEU A 785 33.31 -10.32 18.38
N ASP A 786 32.42 -9.52 17.79
CA ASP A 786 32.02 -8.21 18.35
C ASP A 786 31.26 -8.38 19.66
N LYS A 787 30.31 -9.32 19.73
CA LYS A 787 29.54 -9.60 20.95
C LYS A 787 30.46 -9.95 22.12
N THR A 788 31.32 -10.95 21.96
CA THR A 788 32.18 -11.43 23.05
C THR A 788 33.24 -10.39 23.45
N THR A 789 33.80 -9.67 22.47
CA THR A 789 34.74 -8.57 22.73
C THR A 789 34.07 -7.45 23.53
N ASN A 790 32.85 -7.05 23.18
CA ASN A 790 32.12 -6.00 23.87
C ASN A 790 31.66 -6.41 25.28
N MET A 791 31.25 -7.68 25.46
CA MET A 791 30.90 -8.20 26.80
C MET A 791 32.08 -8.09 27.77
N VAL A 792 33.28 -8.48 27.34
CA VAL A 792 34.49 -8.38 28.19
C VAL A 792 34.89 -6.92 28.42
N LYS A 793 34.79 -6.04 27.43
CA LYS A 793 35.02 -4.58 27.62
C LYS A 793 34.03 -3.97 28.63
N SER A 794 32.75 -4.33 28.54
CA SER A 794 31.70 -3.84 29.45
C SER A 794 31.89 -4.32 30.89
N MET A 795 32.34 -5.56 31.10
CA MET A 795 32.74 -6.01 32.44
C MET A 795 33.80 -5.12 33.06
N CYS A 796 34.78 -4.67 32.27
CA CYS A 796 35.88 -3.85 32.76
C CYS A 796 35.43 -2.46 33.18
N THR A 797 34.42 -1.89 32.53
CA THR A 797 33.83 -0.59 32.93
C THR A 797 32.89 -0.73 34.14
N THR A 798 32.28 -1.89 34.34
CA THR A 798 31.28 -2.11 35.42
C THR A 798 31.92 -2.62 36.73
N LEU A 799 33.07 -3.29 36.66
CA LEU A 799 33.83 -3.81 37.82
C LEU A 799 34.96 -2.88 38.28
N ALA A 800 34.98 -1.64 37.79
CA ALA A 800 36.02 -0.66 38.03
C ALA A 800 35.56 0.56 38.86
N VAL A 801 34.74 0.40 39.90
CA VAL A 801 34.76 1.33 41.05
C VAL A 801 34.29 0.62 42.31
N ASP A 802 35.16 0.46 43.31
CA ASP A 802 34.71 0.39 44.70
C ASP A 802 34.51 1.84 45.16
N ALA A 803 33.26 2.20 45.46
CA ALA A 803 32.85 3.59 45.73
C ALA A 803 33.54 4.20 46.96
N ASN A 804 34.25 3.42 47.80
CA ASN A 804 34.77 3.91 49.07
C ASN A 804 36.29 3.97 49.21
N THR A 805 37.10 3.48 48.26
CA THR A 805 38.56 3.40 48.49
C THR A 805 39.47 3.85 47.35
N GLY A 806 38.99 3.98 46.11
CA GLY A 806 39.79 4.53 45.00
C GLY A 806 41.12 3.80 44.69
N MET A 807 41.36 2.61 45.24
CA MET A 807 42.56 1.79 44.98
C MET A 807 42.21 0.35 44.61
N HIS A 808 42.99 -0.25 43.71
CA HIS A 808 42.84 -1.64 43.26
C HIS A 808 43.24 -2.63 44.37
N ALA A 809 42.26 -3.18 45.10
CA ALA A 809 42.52 -4.29 46.02
C ALA A 809 42.60 -5.63 45.27
N THR A 810 43.75 -6.29 45.40
CA THR A 810 43.91 -7.74 45.22
C THR A 810 43.13 -8.46 46.32
N SER A 811 41.91 -8.92 46.02
CA SER A 811 41.23 -9.94 46.83
C SER A 811 40.50 -10.94 45.95
N GLN A 812 40.69 -12.22 46.27
CA GLN A 812 40.10 -13.38 45.64
C GLN A 812 38.58 -13.22 45.47
N VAL A 813 38.08 -13.38 44.24
CA VAL A 813 36.65 -13.65 44.01
C VAL A 813 36.52 -15.14 43.72
N THR A 814 36.30 -15.90 44.78
CA THR A 814 35.66 -17.21 44.71
C THR A 814 34.14 -17.00 44.78
N SER A 815 33.39 -17.75 43.97
CA SER A 815 31.92 -17.92 44.00
C SER A 815 31.03 -16.85 43.34
N THR A 816 30.54 -17.21 42.15
CA THR A 816 29.13 -17.28 41.68
C THR A 816 28.09 -16.18 41.95
N THR A 817 28.36 -15.06 42.64
CA THR A 817 27.29 -14.10 43.00
C THR A 817 27.34 -12.73 42.29
N GLY A 818 28.32 -12.48 41.43
CA GLY A 818 28.34 -11.30 40.55
C GLY A 818 27.55 -11.43 39.24
N VAL A 819 26.96 -12.61 38.98
CA VAL A 819 26.40 -12.98 37.65
C VAL A 819 25.00 -12.40 37.40
N ALA A 820 24.24 -12.00 38.44
CA ALA A 820 22.84 -11.62 38.28
C ALA A 820 22.59 -10.17 37.81
N ALA A 821 23.60 -9.29 37.83
CA ALA A 821 23.38 -7.86 37.55
C ALA A 821 23.58 -7.45 36.06
N LEU A 822 24.11 -8.32 35.20
CA LEU A 822 24.39 -7.99 33.79
C LEU A 822 23.41 -8.58 32.77
N THR A 823 22.55 -9.53 33.15
CA THR A 823 21.55 -10.13 32.25
C THR A 823 20.29 -9.26 32.07
N ALA A 824 20.23 -8.08 32.69
CA ALA A 824 19.05 -7.20 32.72
C ALA A 824 19.26 -5.82 32.06
N ARG A 825 20.27 -5.65 31.20
CA ARG A 825 20.46 -4.42 30.40
C ARG A 825 20.78 -4.72 28.95
#